data_AF-A0A2D6PXT9-F1
#
_entry.id   AF-A0A2D6PXT9-F1
#
_cell.length_a   1.000
_cell.length_b   1.000
_cell.length_c   1.000
_cell.angle_alpha   90.00
_cell.angle_beta   90.00
_cell.angle_gamma   90.00
#
_symmetry.space_group_name_H-M   'P 1'
#
loop_
_entity.id
_entity.type
_entity.pdbx_description
1 polymer ?
#
loop_
_entity_poly.entity_id
_entity_poly.type
_entity_poly.pdbx_seq_one_letter_code
_entity_poly.pdbx_strand_id
1 'polypeptide(L)'
;MTLTGRRCAFKLLTLPILAATLWSQPITVTSLTGRFATFPPLMEEARLVSSVDPTGGNNDGFIGGHVLTLPGYSANDKHWPYTESSRWVIFHEKGPGTLTLFYKTFLSQTTSAFSFENEDYDYDIFIDDLSTPAMTINVVDIFNGTTAPFEGPLVWDAAGGFNSHATLSWDNEIKISGHRWSNGTPTFDAPRFFKCAFVKGSDGPSGADWAEKLGLQGDYPHDSQPLNWQGPVAADFIPGGEVQVTRIKGAGAFFGMRFVVSSAEAWRDLWIETRWDGEASPSLAVPLGMFCGASYPVYPINAVFFGMDGDRTGWNWFPQPFRSSADVRIVNTGETQHSVAVQWSATPGDYPEPFGHLCAQAKEERPTTTGVDYRALDVSGRRGRVAAVVLETMIDRSDPSGMSPNNPNDRQDHLEGDGREFVDGILHPMQDSATEVFFGWAWYGGRSDRRFSRATIGNSEQISISSPFRGNARSMYRVFAVDRRAFHRDYRIRFEHGPENDADGWYRSAVFFYGGDPGRPAMELVDVIDAGESGSEAWHGYSVNGAPAAPVSLTDHYMGDTSSAEFYERGYLVNQGSIEYTAHVPPDNEGVRLVVRFDWGMEEGPKEAEVQVDGVDAGSLFESGSNVYNRYTDVTLNVDPALTRGKSVIQVRILPKNGVLWCDLQTRVMAFRTPDRRERRFGKSTSLYGPITIGRCGVPGLREFLYATNLPPAATGTLYLSEQPEFSGVFSNGAVMYLGLNSPKTTALSIRVDSSGTVFVPASSVPATLTSGTWYAQFVVTDMGTTYASRALEVQR
;
A
#
# COMPACT_ATOMS: atom_id res chain seq x y z
N MET A 1 -7.57 67.74 -14.25
CA MET A 1 -7.82 67.94 -15.69
C MET A 1 -7.80 66.56 -16.33
N THR A 2 -8.83 65.99 -16.95
CA THR A 2 -10.14 66.52 -17.36
C THR A 2 -11.09 65.32 -17.51
N LEU A 3 -12.26 65.41 -16.89
CA LEU A 3 -13.44 64.54 -17.06
C LEU A 3 -14.12 64.81 -18.42
N THR A 4 -14.77 63.80 -19.00
CA THR A 4 -16.08 63.84 -19.72
C THR A 4 -16.43 62.38 -20.09
N GLY A 5 -17.65 61.85 -20.10
CA GLY A 5 -19.00 62.36 -19.87
C GLY A 5 -20.00 61.25 -20.25
N ARG A 6 -21.07 61.12 -19.46
CA ARG A 6 -22.15 60.10 -19.44
C ARG A 6 -22.94 59.90 -20.75
N ARG A 7 -23.63 58.75 -20.88
CA ARG A 7 -25.13 58.67 -20.98
C ARG A 7 -25.69 57.24 -20.93
N CYS A 8 -26.68 57.05 -20.06
CA CYS A 8 -27.57 55.90 -19.95
C CYS A 8 -28.56 55.81 -21.12
N ALA A 9 -29.01 54.60 -21.45
CA ALA A 9 -30.34 54.36 -22.01
C ALA A 9 -30.86 52.96 -21.63
N PHE A 10 -31.95 52.94 -20.85
CA PHE A 10 -32.83 51.80 -20.61
C PHE A 10 -33.55 51.39 -21.90
N LYS A 11 -33.62 50.08 -22.20
CA LYS A 11 -34.66 49.50 -23.05
C LYS A 11 -35.04 48.10 -22.54
N LEU A 12 -36.25 48.01 -21.97
CA LEU A 12 -37.01 46.77 -21.83
C LEU A 12 -37.29 46.19 -23.22
N LEU A 13 -37.09 44.88 -23.39
CA LEU A 13 -37.75 44.06 -24.41
C LEU A 13 -37.85 42.62 -23.90
N THR A 14 -39.07 42.28 -23.50
CA THR A 14 -39.79 41.00 -23.59
C THR A 14 -39.01 39.73 -23.96
N LEU A 15 -39.09 38.75 -23.06
CA LEU A 15 -38.81 37.32 -23.25
C LEU A 15 -39.47 36.72 -24.50
N PRO A 16 -38.80 35.77 -25.14
CA PRO A 16 -39.42 34.48 -25.37
C PRO A 16 -38.59 33.32 -24.79
N ILE A 17 -39.31 32.34 -24.27
CA ILE A 17 -38.85 31.05 -23.77
C ILE A 17 -38.48 30.16 -24.98
N LEU A 18 -37.21 29.70 -25.07
CA LEU A 18 -36.81 28.30 -25.36
C LEU A 18 -35.29 28.15 -25.58
N ALA A 19 -34.69 27.31 -24.72
CA ALA A 19 -33.53 26.42 -24.90
C ALA A 19 -32.14 26.98 -25.31
N ALA A 20 -31.16 26.86 -24.39
CA ALA A 20 -29.86 26.18 -24.62
C ALA A 20 -28.89 26.37 -23.43
N THR A 21 -28.55 25.25 -22.78
CA THR A 21 -27.23 24.92 -22.17
C THR A 21 -26.45 26.02 -21.42
N LEU A 22 -26.66 26.11 -20.11
CA LEU A 22 -25.67 26.59 -19.13
C LEU A 22 -24.85 25.39 -18.60
N TRP A 23 -24.19 24.65 -19.49
CA TRP A 23 -23.31 23.53 -19.12
C TRP A 23 -22.06 23.58 -20.00
N SER A 24 -21.09 24.42 -19.63
CA SER A 24 -19.69 24.30 -20.04
C SER A 24 -18.86 25.39 -19.36
N GLN A 25 -18.60 25.24 -18.07
CA GLN A 25 -17.32 25.73 -17.54
C GLN A 25 -16.46 24.48 -17.39
N PRO A 26 -15.28 24.39 -18.03
CA PRO A 26 -14.38 23.27 -17.79
C PRO A 26 -14.02 23.22 -16.29
N ILE A 27 -13.94 22.01 -15.72
CA ILE A 27 -13.46 21.77 -14.36
C ILE A 27 -12.04 22.35 -14.29
N THR A 28 -11.90 23.56 -13.76
CA THR A 28 -10.59 24.22 -13.64
C THR A 28 -10.05 23.87 -12.27
N VAL A 29 -9.63 22.60 -12.14
CA VAL A 29 -9.11 22.09 -10.89
C VAL A 29 -7.59 22.22 -10.89
N THR A 30 -7.17 23.45 -10.63
CA THR A 30 -5.76 23.84 -10.58
C THR A 30 -5.15 23.66 -9.20
N SER A 31 -5.94 23.41 -8.15
CA SER A 31 -5.43 23.19 -6.79
C SER A 31 -4.91 21.76 -6.59
N LEU A 32 -3.94 21.63 -5.69
CA LEU A 32 -3.33 20.34 -5.32
C LEU A 32 -4.36 19.35 -4.74
N THR A 33 -5.23 19.82 -3.84
CA THR A 33 -6.35 19.03 -3.27
C THR A 33 -7.36 18.65 -4.33
N GLY A 34 -7.61 19.57 -5.25
CA GLY A 34 -8.46 19.32 -6.37
C GLY A 34 -7.90 18.26 -7.31
N ARG A 35 -6.59 18.04 -7.39
CA ARG A 35 -5.94 16.97 -8.18
C ARG A 35 -5.65 15.70 -7.38
N PHE A 36 -6.17 15.59 -6.16
CA PHE A 36 -5.83 14.47 -5.27
C PHE A 36 -6.18 13.08 -5.83
N ALA A 37 -7.20 12.98 -6.68
CA ALA A 37 -7.60 11.73 -7.34
C ALA A 37 -6.72 11.37 -8.55
N THR A 38 -5.83 12.27 -8.99
CA THR A 38 -4.87 11.97 -10.06
C THR A 38 -3.87 10.92 -9.60
N PHE A 39 -3.45 10.05 -10.51
CA PHE A 39 -2.41 9.09 -10.18
C PHE A 39 -1.06 9.82 -10.08
N PRO A 40 -0.22 9.46 -9.10
CA PRO A 40 1.16 9.94 -9.02
C PRO A 40 1.98 9.57 -10.27
N PRO A 41 3.21 10.11 -10.42
CA PRO A 41 4.13 9.70 -11.48
C PRO A 41 4.26 8.18 -11.59
N LEU A 42 4.32 7.67 -12.82
CA LEU A 42 4.21 6.23 -13.13
C LEU A 42 5.28 5.34 -12.45
N MET A 43 6.43 5.90 -12.09
CA MET A 43 7.54 5.17 -11.46
C MET A 43 7.76 5.59 -10.00
N GLU A 44 6.82 6.35 -9.41
CA GLU A 44 6.87 6.67 -7.98
C GLU A 44 6.83 5.37 -7.15
N GLU A 45 7.53 5.35 -6.04
CA GLU A 45 7.64 4.18 -5.20
C GLU A 45 7.55 4.58 -3.73
N ALA A 46 6.53 4.09 -3.03
CA ALA A 46 6.40 4.32 -1.59
C ALA A 46 7.31 3.36 -0.80
N ARG A 47 7.95 3.88 0.23
CA ARG A 47 8.84 3.15 1.15
C ARG A 47 8.70 3.66 2.57
N LEU A 48 9.14 2.82 3.51
CA LEU A 48 9.15 3.09 4.95
C LEU A 48 10.39 2.42 5.56
N VAL A 49 11.11 3.15 6.39
CA VAL A 49 12.14 2.61 7.30
C VAL A 49 11.69 2.92 8.72
N SER A 50 11.76 1.97 9.63
CA SER A 50 11.29 2.09 11.00
C SER A 50 12.16 1.30 11.98
N SER A 51 11.93 1.48 13.27
CA SER A 51 12.61 0.79 14.36
C SER A 51 11.95 -0.55 14.73
N VAL A 52 11.34 -1.24 13.77
CA VAL A 52 10.61 -2.50 13.98
C VAL A 52 11.52 -3.62 14.47
N ASP A 53 10.96 -4.55 15.24
CA ASP A 53 11.67 -5.73 15.70
C ASP A 53 12.14 -6.59 14.51
N PRO A 54 13.47 -6.80 14.33
CA PRO A 54 13.98 -7.59 13.22
C PRO A 54 13.59 -9.08 13.29
N THR A 55 13.16 -9.59 14.44
CA THR A 55 12.68 -10.97 14.59
C THR A 55 11.25 -11.16 14.05
N GLY A 56 10.48 -10.07 13.96
CA GLY A 56 9.03 -10.10 13.73
C GLY A 56 8.19 -10.30 15.01
N GLY A 57 8.83 -10.24 16.19
CA GLY A 57 8.15 -10.12 17.47
C GLY A 57 7.84 -8.66 17.83
N ASN A 58 7.76 -8.37 19.13
CA ASN A 58 7.25 -7.08 19.65
C ASN A 58 8.29 -6.27 20.45
N ASN A 59 9.58 -6.42 20.15
CA ASN A 59 10.64 -5.63 20.74
C ASN A 59 11.06 -4.48 19.81
N ASP A 60 10.19 -3.48 19.60
CA ASP A 60 10.39 -2.43 18.59
C ASP A 60 11.20 -1.20 19.04
N GLY A 61 12.19 -1.43 19.90
CA GLY A 61 13.00 -0.35 20.49
C GLY A 61 13.14 -0.41 22.01
N PHE A 62 12.55 -1.40 22.68
CA PHE A 62 12.66 -1.54 24.13
C PHE A 62 14.05 -2.01 24.56
N ILE A 63 14.64 -2.96 23.83
CA ILE A 63 15.92 -3.60 24.16
C ILE A 63 16.91 -3.36 23.02
N GLY A 64 18.10 -2.83 23.35
CA GLY A 64 19.17 -2.56 22.37
C GLY A 64 20.22 -1.56 22.88
N GLY A 65 21.48 -1.98 22.98
CA GLY A 65 22.59 -1.14 23.43
C GLY A 65 22.69 -1.01 24.96
N HIS A 66 23.40 -1.95 25.61
CA HIS A 66 23.85 -1.94 27.01
C HIS A 66 22.85 -1.73 28.16
N VAL A 67 21.55 -1.50 27.93
CA VAL A 67 20.54 -1.47 28.98
C VAL A 67 19.83 -2.83 29.07
N LEU A 68 20.16 -3.55 30.14
CA LEU A 68 19.59 -4.82 30.62
C LEU A 68 19.64 -5.98 29.62
N THR A 69 20.64 -6.87 29.82
CA THR A 69 20.57 -8.27 29.39
C THR A 69 19.37 -8.94 30.06
N LEU A 70 18.18 -8.76 29.48
CA LEU A 70 17.05 -9.64 29.72
C LEU A 70 17.40 -11.00 29.08
N PRO A 71 17.19 -12.13 29.76
CA PRO A 71 17.43 -13.44 29.17
C PRO A 71 16.59 -13.58 27.89
N GLY A 72 17.26 -13.74 26.73
CA GLY A 72 16.60 -13.96 25.43
C GLY A 72 17.01 -13.01 24.30
N TYR A 73 17.60 -11.85 24.59
CA TYR A 73 17.92 -10.82 23.59
C TYR A 73 19.42 -10.66 23.34
N SER A 74 19.80 -10.38 22.09
CA SER A 74 21.18 -10.36 21.57
C SER A 74 21.62 -8.98 21.04
N ALA A 75 22.93 -8.80 20.82
CA ALA A 75 23.45 -7.60 20.16
C ALA A 75 23.01 -7.46 18.68
N ASN A 76 22.38 -8.48 18.11
CA ASN A 76 21.83 -8.49 16.75
C ASN A 76 20.40 -7.91 16.69
N ASP A 77 19.78 -7.62 17.83
CA ASP A 77 18.41 -7.09 17.92
C ASP A 77 18.46 -5.56 17.79
N LYS A 78 18.94 -5.09 16.63
CA LYS A 78 19.17 -3.67 16.34
C LYS A 78 17.95 -3.06 15.69
N HIS A 79 17.64 -1.82 16.08
CA HIS A 79 16.48 -1.03 15.61
C HIS A 79 16.87 0.07 14.63
N TRP A 80 18.09 0.02 14.11
CA TRP A 80 18.67 1.01 13.22
C TRP A 80 19.46 0.31 12.12
N PRO A 81 19.52 0.88 10.90
CA PRO A 81 20.28 0.33 9.78
C PRO A 81 21.73 -0.07 10.12
N TYR A 82 22.54 0.87 10.60
CA TYR A 82 23.95 0.62 10.93
C TYR A 82 24.55 1.76 11.76
N THR A 83 25.81 1.59 12.20
CA THR A 83 26.58 2.66 12.86
C THR A 83 27.76 3.11 12.02
N GLU A 84 28.04 4.41 12.02
CA GLU A 84 29.17 5.01 11.30
C GLU A 84 29.86 6.05 12.20
N SER A 85 31.17 5.92 12.41
CA SER A 85 31.95 6.88 13.22
C SER A 85 31.33 7.16 14.60
N SER A 86 30.85 6.12 15.28
CA SER A 86 30.14 6.19 16.58
C SER A 86 28.79 6.92 16.56
N ARG A 87 28.19 7.12 15.38
CA ARG A 87 26.83 7.64 15.22
C ARG A 87 25.89 6.53 14.77
N TRP A 88 24.62 6.61 15.16
CA TRP A 88 23.58 5.72 14.66
C TRP A 88 22.98 6.31 13.39
N VAL A 89 22.98 5.55 12.30
CA VAL A 89 22.27 5.94 11.08
C VAL A 89 20.88 5.33 11.16
N ILE A 90 19.86 6.18 11.21
CA ILE A 90 18.45 5.75 11.33
C ILE A 90 17.73 5.74 9.98
N PHE A 91 18.26 6.49 9.01
CA PHE A 91 17.71 6.59 7.67
C PHE A 91 18.83 6.89 6.69
N HIS A 92 18.97 6.07 5.66
CA HIS A 92 19.93 6.28 4.58
C HIS A 92 19.34 5.73 3.30
N GLU A 93 19.22 6.58 2.29
CA GLU A 93 18.64 6.24 1.00
C GLU A 93 19.44 6.86 -0.14
N LYS A 94 19.43 6.19 -1.29
CA LYS A 94 20.08 6.62 -2.53
C LYS A 94 19.12 6.67 -3.71
N GLY A 95 19.49 7.50 -4.68
CA GLY A 95 18.67 7.88 -5.82
C GLY A 95 17.60 8.90 -5.44
N PRO A 96 16.97 9.58 -6.41
CA PRO A 96 16.10 10.72 -6.15
C PRO A 96 14.86 10.32 -5.35
N GLY A 97 14.51 11.15 -4.37
CA GLY A 97 13.38 10.89 -3.49
C GLY A 97 13.01 12.06 -2.59
N THR A 98 11.97 11.86 -1.79
CA THR A 98 11.46 12.85 -0.83
C THR A 98 10.93 12.17 0.42
N LEU A 99 11.43 12.61 1.58
CA LEU A 99 10.94 12.23 2.90
C LEU A 99 9.63 12.97 3.12
N THR A 100 8.59 12.24 3.51
CA THR A 100 7.21 12.74 3.58
C THR A 100 6.55 12.59 4.94
N LEU A 101 7.14 11.77 5.81
CA LEU A 101 6.80 11.65 7.21
C LEU A 101 8.05 11.25 7.99
N PHE A 102 8.44 12.05 8.96
CA PHE A 102 9.28 11.63 10.06
C PHE A 102 8.38 11.54 11.29
N TYR A 103 8.34 10.37 11.92
CA TYR A 103 7.63 10.15 13.17
C TYR A 103 8.59 9.67 14.25
N LYS A 104 8.30 10.06 15.49
CA LYS A 104 8.98 9.57 16.67
C LYS A 104 8.07 9.48 17.89
N THR A 105 8.36 8.54 18.78
CA THR A 105 7.91 8.61 20.18
C THR A 105 9.09 8.44 21.16
N PHE A 106 8.87 8.78 22.43
CA PHE A 106 9.92 8.91 23.43
C PHE A 106 9.58 8.14 24.70
N LEU A 107 10.59 7.47 25.26
CA LEU A 107 10.52 6.76 26.53
C LEU A 107 11.48 7.42 27.54
N SER A 108 11.02 8.44 28.28
CA SER A 108 11.86 9.08 29.30
C SER A 108 12.13 8.12 30.47
N GLN A 109 13.40 7.72 30.64
CA GLN A 109 13.84 6.85 31.72
C GLN A 109 13.87 7.53 33.11
N THR A 110 13.77 8.87 33.18
CA THR A 110 14.03 9.62 34.42
C THR A 110 12.79 10.10 35.16
N THR A 111 11.65 10.24 34.48
CA THR A 111 10.45 10.89 35.06
C THR A 111 9.20 10.05 35.03
N SER A 112 9.22 8.83 34.47
CA SER A 112 8.00 8.04 34.18
C SER A 112 6.92 8.88 33.46
N ALA A 113 7.38 9.87 32.68
CA ALA A 113 6.56 10.81 31.93
C ALA A 113 7.10 10.86 30.50
N PHE A 114 6.25 10.55 29.53
CA PHE A 114 6.49 10.66 28.09
C PHE A 114 6.72 12.13 27.70
N SER A 115 7.87 12.69 28.09
CA SER A 115 8.16 14.13 27.98
C SER A 115 9.22 14.38 26.93
N PHE A 116 8.74 14.75 25.74
CA PHE A 116 9.48 15.28 24.62
C PHE A 116 10.48 16.40 24.98
N GLU A 117 10.17 17.22 25.99
CA GLU A 117 10.96 18.41 26.36
C GLU A 117 12.34 18.10 26.96
N ASN A 118 12.63 16.84 27.32
CA ASN A 118 13.86 16.44 28.01
C ASN A 118 14.84 15.67 27.11
N GLU A 119 14.53 15.53 25.83
CA GLU A 119 15.37 14.81 24.86
C GLU A 119 16.53 15.71 24.39
N ASP A 120 17.76 15.30 24.68
CA ASP A 120 18.96 16.08 24.37
C ASP A 120 19.92 15.33 23.44
N TYR A 121 19.43 15.03 22.23
CA TYR A 121 20.28 14.57 21.13
C TYR A 121 19.93 15.23 19.81
N ASP A 122 20.93 15.25 18.93
CA ASP A 122 20.85 15.94 17.66
C ASP A 122 20.89 14.92 16.51
N TYR A 123 20.22 15.25 15.42
CA TYR A 123 20.34 14.58 14.14
C TYR A 123 21.16 15.44 13.18
N ASP A 124 22.19 14.83 12.59
CA ASP A 124 22.86 15.33 11.40
C ASP A 124 22.13 14.80 10.17
N ILE A 125 21.60 15.71 9.36
CA ILE A 125 20.93 15.41 8.09
C ILE A 125 21.86 15.81 6.96
N PHE A 126 22.30 14.82 6.20
CA PHE A 126 23.08 14.97 4.97
C PHE A 126 22.14 14.84 3.77
N ILE A 127 22.30 15.74 2.80
CA ILE A 127 21.53 15.76 1.56
C ILE A 127 22.54 15.83 0.41
N ASP A 128 22.37 14.93 -0.56
CA ASP A 128 23.19 14.76 -1.75
C ASP A 128 24.69 14.63 -1.45
N ASP A 129 25.53 15.24 -2.27
CA ASP A 129 26.99 15.12 -2.21
C ASP A 129 27.64 16.00 -1.13
N LEU A 130 26.86 16.48 -0.15
CA LEU A 130 27.37 17.33 0.91
C LEU A 130 28.21 16.52 1.91
N SER A 131 29.50 16.84 1.97
CA SER A 131 30.43 16.23 2.94
C SER A 131 30.20 16.67 4.40
N THR A 132 29.38 17.70 4.61
CA THR A 132 28.95 18.19 5.92
C THR A 132 27.43 18.14 6.01
N PRO A 133 26.83 17.97 7.19
CA PRO A 133 25.37 17.98 7.33
C PRO A 133 24.79 19.25 6.72
N ALA A 134 23.73 19.11 5.93
CA ALA A 134 22.91 20.23 5.48
C ALA A 134 22.22 20.91 6.68
N MET A 135 21.95 20.12 7.72
CA MET A 135 21.37 20.56 8.97
C MET A 135 21.86 19.67 10.12
N THR A 136 22.23 20.29 11.24
CA THR A 136 22.31 19.65 12.55
C THR A 136 21.21 20.24 13.40
N ILE A 137 20.28 19.41 13.87
CA ILE A 137 19.08 19.87 14.57
C ILE A 137 18.78 18.98 15.76
N ASN A 138 18.35 19.60 16.86
CA ASN A 138 17.89 18.86 18.02
C ASN A 138 16.59 18.13 17.70
N VAL A 139 16.41 16.91 18.21
CA VAL A 139 15.18 16.13 17.97
C VAL A 139 13.92 16.89 18.37
N VAL A 140 13.98 17.72 19.43
CA VAL A 140 12.84 18.53 19.89
C VAL A 140 12.48 19.59 18.85
N ASP A 141 13.45 20.13 18.14
CA ASP A 141 13.19 21.15 17.12
C ASP A 141 12.54 20.58 15.85
N ILE A 142 12.65 19.26 15.62
CA ILE A 142 11.96 18.57 14.50
C ILE A 142 10.45 18.46 14.75
N PHE A 143 10.02 18.38 16.02
CA PHE A 143 8.62 18.08 16.35
C PHE A 143 7.89 19.16 17.15
N ASN A 144 8.55 20.28 17.48
CA ASN A 144 7.91 21.38 18.20
C ASN A 144 7.02 22.27 17.30
N GLY A 145 7.15 22.16 15.97
CA GLY A 145 6.35 22.89 15.00
C GLY A 145 6.71 24.37 14.84
N THR A 146 7.89 24.80 15.31
CA THR A 146 8.34 26.20 15.34
C THR A 146 9.68 26.44 14.67
N THR A 147 10.39 25.39 14.27
CA THR A 147 11.73 25.48 13.68
C THR A 147 11.69 25.05 12.22
N ALA A 148 11.97 25.96 11.29
CA ALA A 148 12.01 25.64 9.87
C ALA A 148 13.05 24.54 9.55
N PRO A 149 12.74 23.59 8.63
CA PRO A 149 11.50 23.47 7.83
C PRO A 149 10.34 22.75 8.56
N PHE A 150 10.51 22.39 9.83
CA PHE A 150 9.58 21.63 10.65
C PHE A 150 8.55 22.53 11.37
N GLU A 151 7.73 23.22 10.58
CA GLU A 151 6.76 24.18 11.09
C GLU A 151 5.32 23.63 11.05
N GLY A 152 4.49 24.06 12.00
CA GLY A 152 3.04 23.86 11.91
C GLY A 152 2.47 24.52 10.65
N PRO A 153 1.43 23.95 10.02
CA PRO A 153 0.61 22.83 10.47
C PRO A 153 1.09 21.46 9.93
N LEU A 154 2.35 21.29 9.52
CA LEU A 154 2.90 20.00 9.09
C LEU A 154 3.39 19.13 10.27
N VAL A 155 3.48 19.71 11.46
CA VAL A 155 4.05 19.08 12.65
C VAL A 155 3.04 19.11 13.79
N TRP A 156 2.86 17.98 14.48
CA TRP A 156 1.94 17.90 15.62
C TRP A 156 2.21 16.72 16.57
N ASP A 157 1.76 16.89 17.81
CA ASP A 157 1.58 15.83 18.81
C ASP A 157 0.22 15.14 18.61
N ALA A 158 0.27 13.82 18.54
CA ALA A 158 -0.83 12.87 18.46
C ALA A 158 -0.82 11.90 19.65
N ALA A 159 -1.00 12.46 20.85
CA ALA A 159 -1.14 11.72 22.09
C ALA A 159 0.08 10.88 22.47
N GLY A 160 1.28 11.46 22.33
CA GLY A 160 2.56 10.79 22.62
C GLY A 160 3.32 10.34 21.39
N GLY A 161 2.65 10.29 20.23
CA GLY A 161 3.28 10.17 18.92
C GLY A 161 3.56 11.55 18.31
N PHE A 162 4.79 11.80 17.89
CA PHE A 162 5.22 13.08 17.31
C PHE A 162 5.43 12.91 15.81
N ASN A 163 4.68 13.68 15.03
CA ASN A 163 4.61 13.51 13.58
C ASN A 163 5.08 14.79 12.89
N SER A 164 5.89 14.63 11.86
CA SER A 164 6.36 15.72 11.00
C SER A 164 6.22 15.33 9.53
N HIS A 165 5.34 16.02 8.82
CA HIS A 165 5.17 15.94 7.38
C HIS A 165 5.97 17.02 6.63
N ALA A 166 6.97 17.62 7.29
CA ALA A 166 7.92 18.48 6.60
C ALA A 166 8.68 17.65 5.55
N THR A 167 8.73 18.17 4.32
CA THR A 167 9.30 17.42 3.19
C THR A 167 10.76 17.76 3.01
N LEU A 168 11.61 16.73 2.92
CA LEU A 168 13.03 16.85 2.59
C LEU A 168 13.30 16.06 1.30
N SER A 169 13.62 16.76 0.22
CA SER A 169 13.91 16.16 -1.09
C SER A 169 15.42 16.06 -1.32
N TRP A 170 15.83 15.06 -2.08
CA TRP A 170 17.22 14.82 -2.49
C TRP A 170 17.24 14.23 -3.90
N ASP A 171 18.32 14.47 -4.62
CA ASP A 171 18.55 13.95 -5.97
C ASP A 171 19.41 12.68 -5.96
N ASN A 172 20.41 12.63 -5.07
CA ASN A 172 21.44 11.59 -5.06
C ASN A 172 21.38 10.72 -3.80
N GLU A 173 21.36 11.34 -2.61
CA GLU A 173 21.48 10.63 -1.34
C GLU A 173 20.84 11.44 -0.20
N ILE A 174 20.26 10.76 0.78
CA ILE A 174 19.91 11.35 2.07
C ILE A 174 20.41 10.44 3.17
N LYS A 175 20.99 11.03 4.22
CA LYS A 175 21.37 10.29 5.43
C LYS A 175 21.03 11.08 6.68
N ILE A 176 20.31 10.44 7.60
CA ILE A 176 19.99 10.99 8.93
C ILE A 176 20.73 10.15 9.96
N SER A 177 21.67 10.79 10.64
CA SER A 177 22.49 10.16 11.68
C SER A 177 22.29 10.85 13.03
N GLY A 178 21.90 10.09 14.04
CA GLY A 178 21.73 10.55 15.40
C GLY A 178 23.03 10.53 16.17
N HIS A 179 23.29 11.58 16.94
CA HIS A 179 24.40 11.65 17.87
C HIS A 179 24.08 12.64 18.99
N ARG A 180 24.37 12.31 20.26
CA ARG A 180 24.89 13.27 21.25
C ARG A 180 25.36 12.56 22.51
N TRP A 181 26.29 13.26 23.17
CA TRP A 181 27.07 12.90 24.33
C TRP A 181 26.62 13.79 25.50
N SER A 182 25.53 13.44 26.20
CA SER A 182 25.20 14.12 27.46
C SER A 182 26.02 13.49 28.59
N ASN A 183 26.85 14.27 29.29
CA ASN A 183 27.63 13.84 30.47
C ASN A 183 28.53 12.60 30.30
N GLY A 184 29.00 12.28 29.10
CA GLY A 184 29.86 11.10 28.91
C GLY A 184 29.12 9.78 28.70
N THR A 185 27.78 9.80 28.59
CA THR A 185 26.98 8.59 28.36
C THR A 185 26.21 8.72 27.04
N PRO A 186 26.22 7.70 26.16
CA PRO A 186 25.36 7.67 24.98
C PRO A 186 23.89 7.66 25.42
N THR A 187 23.06 8.56 24.89
CA THR A 187 21.60 8.45 25.01
C THR A 187 21.11 7.47 23.94
N PHE A 188 20.58 6.33 24.36
CA PHE A 188 20.17 5.23 23.48
C PHE A 188 18.82 5.47 22.77
N ASP A 189 18.20 6.64 22.98
CA ASP A 189 16.89 6.97 22.44
C ASP A 189 16.94 7.45 20.99
N ALA A 190 18.10 7.93 20.51
CA ALA A 190 18.27 8.40 19.13
C ALA A 190 17.88 7.35 18.07
N PRO A 191 18.27 6.07 18.16
CA PRO A 191 17.89 5.06 17.18
C PRO A 191 16.58 4.29 17.46
N ARG A 192 15.77 4.70 18.46
CA ARG A 192 14.55 3.95 18.84
C ARG A 192 13.27 4.66 18.41
N PHE A 193 12.19 3.87 18.31
CA PHE A 193 10.80 4.33 18.17
C PHE A 193 10.59 5.37 17.08
N PHE A 194 11.12 5.13 15.90
CA PHE A 194 11.03 6.05 14.77
C PHE A 194 10.43 5.37 13.55
N LYS A 195 9.92 6.19 12.64
CA LYS A 195 9.71 5.79 11.24
C LYS A 195 9.88 6.97 10.30
N CYS A 196 10.37 6.66 9.12
CA CYS A 196 10.63 7.56 8.01
C CYS A 196 9.89 7.03 6.78
N ALA A 197 8.78 7.67 6.39
CA ALA A 197 8.06 7.33 5.16
C ALA A 197 8.48 8.28 4.04
N PHE A 198 8.74 7.73 2.86
CA PHE A 198 9.29 8.48 1.74
C PHE A 198 8.82 7.91 0.41
N VAL A 199 8.99 8.70 -0.63
CA VAL A 199 8.76 8.28 -2.01
C VAL A 199 10.05 8.38 -2.82
N LYS A 200 10.33 7.38 -3.65
CA LYS A 200 11.46 7.37 -4.60
C LYS A 200 10.96 7.64 -6.03
N GLY A 201 11.84 8.15 -6.87
CA GLY A 201 11.58 8.36 -8.31
C GLY A 201 10.64 9.53 -8.63
N SER A 202 10.41 10.43 -7.66
CA SER A 202 9.68 11.68 -7.85
C SER A 202 10.02 12.70 -6.76
N ASP A 203 9.73 13.97 -7.00
CA ASP A 203 9.88 15.08 -6.04
C ASP A 203 8.87 15.03 -4.87
N GLY A 204 8.06 13.96 -4.79
CA GLY A 204 7.02 13.84 -3.77
C GLY A 204 5.94 14.92 -3.89
N PRO A 205 5.09 15.06 -2.86
CA PRO A 205 4.23 16.22 -2.71
C PRO A 205 4.98 17.39 -2.06
N SER A 206 4.65 18.62 -2.45
CA SER A 206 5.18 19.83 -1.80
C SER A 206 4.63 19.97 -0.38
N GLY A 207 5.50 19.97 0.63
CA GLY A 207 5.12 20.23 2.02
C GLY A 207 4.48 21.61 2.19
N ALA A 208 5.02 22.63 1.51
CA ALA A 208 4.48 24.00 1.57
C ALA A 208 3.04 24.09 1.03
N ASP A 209 2.74 23.38 -0.07
CA ASP A 209 1.40 23.37 -0.64
C ASP A 209 0.41 22.64 0.29
N TRP A 210 0.85 21.56 0.93
CA TRP A 210 0.02 20.84 1.89
C TRP A 210 -0.16 21.58 3.22
N ALA A 211 0.81 22.37 3.66
CA ALA A 211 0.72 23.15 4.89
C ALA A 211 -0.56 24.01 4.90
N GLU A 212 -0.84 24.74 3.81
CA GLU A 212 -2.07 25.52 3.69
C GLU A 212 -3.33 24.66 3.86
N LYS A 213 -3.36 23.47 3.23
CA LYS A 213 -4.54 22.60 3.18
C LYS A 213 -4.77 21.85 4.48
N LEU A 214 -3.70 21.40 5.13
CA LEU A 214 -3.79 20.80 6.45
C LEU A 214 -4.24 21.84 7.49
N GLY A 215 -3.94 23.12 7.28
CA GLY A 215 -4.48 24.23 8.07
C GLY A 215 -6.00 24.41 7.95
N LEU A 216 -6.64 23.90 6.90
CA LEU A 216 -8.10 23.92 6.69
C LEU A 216 -8.81 22.72 7.35
N GLN A 217 -8.14 22.04 8.28
CA GLN A 217 -8.66 20.88 9.01
C GLN A 217 -10.13 21.06 9.46
N GLY A 218 -11.00 20.11 9.08
CA GLY A 218 -12.44 20.14 9.41
C GLY A 218 -13.30 21.03 8.50
N ASP A 219 -12.68 21.96 7.78
CA ASP A 219 -13.32 22.79 6.77
C ASP A 219 -13.18 22.17 5.36
N TYR A 220 -13.74 22.85 4.37
CA TYR A 220 -13.66 22.44 2.97
C TYR A 220 -12.30 22.79 2.35
N PRO A 221 -11.48 21.81 1.90
CA PRO A 221 -10.08 22.03 1.56
C PRO A 221 -9.80 22.37 0.07
N HIS A 222 -10.83 22.57 -0.77
CA HIS A 222 -10.64 22.67 -2.24
C HIS A 222 -10.56 24.10 -2.80
N ASP A 223 -9.87 25.01 -2.11
CA ASP A 223 -9.52 26.36 -2.59
C ASP A 223 -10.60 27.09 -3.42
N SER A 224 -11.50 27.79 -2.73
CA SER A 224 -12.42 28.80 -3.28
C SER A 224 -13.40 28.37 -4.39
N GLN A 225 -13.49 27.09 -4.75
CA GLN A 225 -14.58 26.58 -5.58
C GLN A 225 -15.90 26.76 -4.81
N PRO A 226 -16.86 27.58 -5.28
CA PRO A 226 -18.15 27.67 -4.64
C PRO A 226 -18.84 26.32 -4.77
N LEU A 227 -19.06 25.66 -3.64
CA LEU A 227 -19.85 24.43 -3.59
C LEU A 227 -21.27 24.72 -4.04
N ASN A 228 -21.65 24.16 -5.19
CA ASN A 228 -23.02 24.23 -5.68
C ASN A 228 -23.83 23.07 -5.10
N TRP A 229 -24.23 23.24 -3.83
CA TRP A 229 -24.96 22.23 -3.09
C TRP A 229 -26.32 21.89 -3.71
N GLN A 230 -26.57 20.59 -3.83
CA GLN A 230 -27.85 20.00 -4.17
C GLN A 230 -28.46 19.34 -2.93
N GLY A 231 -29.78 19.24 -2.91
CA GLY A 231 -30.53 18.63 -1.79
C GLY A 231 -30.97 19.64 -0.71
N PRO A 232 -31.35 19.15 0.48
CA PRO A 232 -31.19 17.76 0.93
C PRO A 232 -32.12 16.78 0.22
N VAL A 233 -31.61 15.59 -0.09
CA VAL A 233 -32.45 14.41 -0.33
C VAL A 233 -32.66 13.77 1.04
N ALA A 234 -33.88 13.80 1.55
CA ALA A 234 -34.24 13.18 2.83
C ALA A 234 -35.11 11.95 2.56
N ALA A 235 -34.81 10.86 3.25
CA ALA A 235 -35.59 9.64 3.14
C ALA A 235 -35.59 8.84 4.45
N ASP A 236 -36.65 8.04 4.60
CA ASP A 236 -36.77 7.02 5.62
C ASP A 236 -36.37 5.67 5.03
N PHE A 237 -35.53 4.94 5.75
CA PHE A 237 -34.98 3.66 5.34
C PHE A 237 -35.48 2.59 6.28
N ILE A 238 -36.46 1.82 5.85
CA ILE A 238 -36.77 0.54 6.51
C ILE A 238 -35.57 -0.41 6.38
N PRO A 239 -35.45 -1.43 7.25
CA PRO A 239 -34.42 -2.46 7.11
C PRO A 239 -34.40 -3.05 5.69
N GLY A 240 -33.21 -3.11 5.07
CA GLY A 240 -33.02 -3.55 3.69
C GLY A 240 -33.47 -2.56 2.60
N GLY A 241 -33.98 -1.38 2.98
CA GLY A 241 -34.38 -0.34 2.04
C GLY A 241 -33.18 0.37 1.41
N GLU A 242 -33.31 0.73 0.12
CA GLU A 242 -32.34 1.57 -0.60
C GLU A 242 -32.99 2.87 -1.10
N VAL A 243 -32.20 3.95 -1.16
CA VAL A 243 -32.61 5.22 -1.76
C VAL A 243 -31.50 5.73 -2.68
N GLN A 244 -31.90 6.09 -3.89
CA GLN A 244 -31.04 6.82 -4.81
C GLN A 244 -30.86 8.26 -4.33
N VAL A 245 -29.63 8.62 -3.94
CA VAL A 245 -29.28 10.02 -3.59
C VAL A 245 -29.21 10.86 -4.86
N THR A 246 -28.46 10.40 -5.85
CA THR A 246 -28.34 11.07 -7.14
C THR A 246 -27.84 10.11 -8.21
N ARG A 247 -28.20 10.41 -9.46
CA ARG A 247 -27.63 9.80 -10.66
C ARG A 247 -27.24 10.90 -11.63
N ILE A 248 -25.95 11.00 -11.92
CA ILE A 248 -25.38 11.99 -12.84
C ILE A 248 -24.96 11.29 -14.12
N LYS A 249 -25.22 11.93 -15.27
CA LYS A 249 -24.73 11.51 -16.60
C LYS A 249 -23.74 12.55 -17.13
N GLY A 250 -22.75 12.09 -17.88
CA GLY A 250 -21.61 12.88 -18.36
C GLY A 250 -20.44 12.86 -17.38
N ALA A 251 -19.30 13.39 -17.81
CA ALA A 251 -18.12 13.55 -16.96
C ALA A 251 -18.37 14.58 -15.84
N GLY A 252 -17.77 14.35 -14.68
CA GLY A 252 -17.83 15.28 -13.56
C GLY A 252 -17.00 14.81 -12.37
N ALA A 253 -17.07 15.56 -11.28
CA ALA A 253 -16.49 15.15 -10.01
C ALA A 253 -17.32 15.65 -8.82
N PHE A 254 -17.53 14.79 -7.82
CA PHE A 254 -17.99 15.25 -6.51
C PHE A 254 -16.84 15.88 -5.75
N PHE A 255 -17.12 16.97 -5.03
CA PHE A 255 -16.15 17.61 -4.14
C PHE A 255 -16.62 17.66 -2.69
N GLY A 256 -17.90 17.34 -2.43
CA GLY A 256 -18.35 17.24 -1.05
C GLY A 256 -19.72 16.59 -0.90
N MET A 257 -19.85 15.87 0.20
CA MET A 257 -21.11 15.31 0.69
C MET A 257 -21.28 15.65 2.18
N ARG A 258 -22.52 15.95 2.58
CA ARG A 258 -22.92 16.21 3.96
C ARG A 258 -24.11 15.34 4.31
N PHE A 259 -24.10 14.84 5.54
CA PHE A 259 -25.11 13.92 6.05
C PHE A 259 -25.63 14.44 7.38
N VAL A 260 -26.94 14.37 7.57
CA VAL A 260 -27.59 14.55 8.87
C VAL A 260 -28.43 13.31 9.17
N VAL A 261 -28.04 12.54 10.17
CA VAL A 261 -28.72 11.28 10.54
C VAL A 261 -29.75 11.49 11.66
N SER A 262 -30.76 10.61 11.71
CA SER A 262 -31.83 10.65 12.70
C SER A 262 -31.42 10.12 14.08
N SER A 263 -30.46 9.19 14.14
CA SER A 263 -29.99 8.54 15.36
C SER A 263 -28.52 8.15 15.25
N ALA A 264 -27.87 7.88 16.38
CA ALA A 264 -26.45 7.53 16.42
C ALA A 264 -26.17 6.17 15.74
N GLU A 265 -27.09 5.21 15.83
CA GLU A 265 -26.96 3.88 15.22
C GLU A 265 -26.96 3.93 13.69
N ALA A 266 -27.56 4.98 13.11
CA ALA A 266 -27.57 5.17 11.66
C ALA A 266 -26.16 5.28 11.06
N TRP A 267 -25.16 5.74 11.84
CA TRP A 267 -23.76 5.75 11.39
C TRP A 267 -23.18 4.36 11.14
N ARG A 268 -23.67 3.35 11.88
CA ARG A 268 -23.27 1.94 11.73
C ARG A 268 -24.12 1.24 10.67
N ASP A 269 -25.42 1.53 10.67
CA ASP A 269 -26.44 0.74 9.96
C ASP A 269 -26.74 1.24 8.56
N LEU A 270 -26.54 2.54 8.28
CA LEU A 270 -26.63 3.07 6.92
C LEU A 270 -25.29 2.92 6.22
N TRP A 271 -25.33 2.43 4.99
CA TRP A 271 -24.19 2.27 4.10
C TRP A 271 -24.34 3.21 2.91
N ILE A 272 -23.23 3.81 2.49
CA ILE A 272 -23.16 4.54 1.23
C ILE A 272 -22.55 3.65 0.15
N GLU A 273 -23.22 3.58 -0.99
CA GLU A 273 -22.75 2.89 -2.18
C GLU A 273 -22.55 3.89 -3.33
N THR A 274 -21.43 3.74 -4.06
CA THR A 274 -21.18 4.48 -5.30
C THR A 274 -20.76 3.56 -6.42
N ARG A 275 -21.32 3.78 -7.61
CA ARG A 275 -20.92 3.15 -8.87
C ARG A 275 -20.49 4.23 -9.84
N TRP A 276 -19.30 4.08 -10.39
CA TRP A 276 -18.73 5.01 -11.36
C TRP A 276 -18.91 4.43 -12.75
N ASP A 277 -19.16 5.28 -13.74
CA ASP A 277 -19.05 4.93 -15.16
C ASP A 277 -19.82 3.69 -15.63
N GLY A 278 -20.96 3.44 -14.98
CA GLY A 278 -21.85 2.32 -15.31
C GLY A 278 -21.34 0.96 -14.82
N GLU A 279 -20.38 0.94 -13.88
CA GLU A 279 -19.92 -0.27 -13.21
C GLU A 279 -21.10 -1.08 -12.64
N ALA A 280 -21.03 -2.41 -12.81
CA ALA A 280 -22.07 -3.33 -12.36
C ALA A 280 -22.11 -3.45 -10.83
N SER A 281 -20.94 -3.35 -10.18
CA SER A 281 -20.77 -3.45 -8.73
C SER A 281 -20.29 -2.10 -8.17
N PRO A 282 -20.64 -1.76 -6.92
CA PRO A 282 -20.14 -0.53 -6.30
C PRO A 282 -18.63 -0.57 -6.14
N SER A 283 -17.96 0.50 -6.55
CA SER A 283 -16.54 0.73 -6.29
C SER A 283 -16.26 1.14 -4.86
N LEU A 284 -17.27 1.69 -4.17
CA LEU A 284 -17.23 2.02 -2.75
C LEU A 284 -18.57 1.61 -2.14
N ALA A 285 -18.50 0.80 -1.08
CA ALA A 285 -19.62 0.38 -0.24
C ALA A 285 -19.13 0.28 1.20
N VAL A 286 -19.48 1.25 2.03
CA VAL A 286 -18.97 1.36 3.42
C VAL A 286 -20.06 1.89 4.36
N PRO A 287 -19.97 1.60 5.67
CA PRO A 287 -20.79 2.26 6.69
C PRO A 287 -20.65 3.78 6.62
N LEU A 288 -21.75 4.50 6.81
CA LEU A 288 -21.80 5.96 6.66
C LEU A 288 -20.92 6.67 7.69
N GLY A 289 -20.80 6.12 8.89
CA GLY A 289 -19.85 6.61 9.90
C GLY A 289 -18.40 6.52 9.40
N MET A 290 -18.01 5.37 8.86
CA MET A 290 -16.63 5.15 8.38
C MET A 290 -16.34 5.99 7.13
N PHE A 291 -17.35 6.24 6.28
CA PHE A 291 -17.25 7.23 5.20
C PHE A 291 -16.96 8.65 5.71
N CYS A 292 -17.39 8.97 6.93
CA CYS A 292 -17.13 10.25 7.60
C CYS A 292 -15.94 10.19 8.58
N GLY A 293 -15.24 9.06 8.71
CA GLY A 293 -13.97 8.94 9.45
C GLY A 293 -13.97 8.15 10.76
N ALA A 294 -15.11 7.64 11.24
CA ALA A 294 -15.15 6.84 12.47
C ALA A 294 -16.06 5.62 12.34
N SER A 295 -15.80 4.60 13.15
CA SER A 295 -16.84 3.60 13.43
C SER A 295 -17.86 4.14 14.45
N TYR A 296 -18.63 3.24 15.06
CA TYR A 296 -19.63 3.54 16.07
C TYR A 296 -19.19 3.05 17.45
N PRO A 297 -19.36 3.85 18.53
CA PRO A 297 -19.94 5.20 18.59
C PRO A 297 -19.06 6.29 17.96
N VAL A 298 -19.72 7.34 17.49
CA VAL A 298 -19.06 8.49 16.86
C VAL A 298 -18.60 9.52 17.88
N TYR A 299 -17.50 10.19 17.56
CA TYR A 299 -16.96 11.33 18.29
C TYR A 299 -16.51 12.41 17.29
N PRO A 300 -16.28 13.67 17.74
CA PRO A 300 -15.90 14.72 16.82
C PRO A 300 -14.62 14.38 16.06
N ILE A 301 -14.69 14.45 14.73
CA ILE A 301 -13.56 14.31 13.81
C ILE A 301 -13.51 15.53 12.93
N ASN A 302 -12.33 16.12 12.84
CA ASN A 302 -12.00 17.18 11.92
C ASN A 302 -10.80 16.71 11.11
N ALA A 303 -10.92 15.77 10.17
CA ALA A 303 -9.82 15.47 9.25
C ALA A 303 -9.85 16.45 8.07
N VAL A 304 -8.81 16.44 7.24
CA VAL A 304 -8.75 17.32 6.06
C VAL A 304 -9.81 16.94 5.01
N PHE A 305 -10.10 15.65 4.82
CA PHE A 305 -11.03 15.17 3.78
C PHE A 305 -12.32 14.54 4.31
N PHE A 306 -12.53 14.44 5.61
CA PHE A 306 -13.79 13.98 6.19
C PHE A 306 -13.91 14.45 7.63
N GLY A 307 -15.09 14.29 8.20
CA GLY A 307 -15.29 14.57 9.60
C GLY A 307 -16.74 14.43 10.03
N MET A 308 -16.94 14.67 11.31
CA MET A 308 -18.25 14.61 11.95
C MET A 308 -18.26 15.43 13.24
N ASP A 309 -19.45 15.87 13.66
CA ASP A 309 -19.66 16.62 14.89
C ASP A 309 -19.67 15.74 16.16
N GLY A 310 -19.60 14.42 15.99
CA GLY A 310 -19.72 13.45 17.08
C GLY A 310 -21.15 13.20 17.54
N ASP A 311 -22.15 13.64 16.78
CA ASP A 311 -23.58 13.39 17.03
C ASP A 311 -24.30 13.00 15.74
N ARG A 312 -24.80 13.99 14.98
CA ARG A 312 -25.71 13.76 13.84
C ARG A 312 -25.21 14.26 12.50
N THR A 313 -24.14 15.06 12.48
CA THR A 313 -23.64 15.67 11.25
C THR A 313 -22.30 15.07 10.86
N GLY A 314 -22.19 14.67 9.59
CA GLY A 314 -20.95 14.12 9.02
C GLY A 314 -20.71 14.63 7.61
N TRP A 315 -19.46 14.58 7.17
CA TRP A 315 -19.06 15.05 5.86
C TRP A 315 -17.88 14.28 5.27
N ASN A 316 -17.80 14.31 3.94
CA ASN A 316 -16.68 13.78 3.17
C ASN A 316 -16.36 14.72 2.00
N TRP A 317 -15.10 15.15 1.93
CA TRP A 317 -14.52 16.07 0.97
C TRP A 317 -13.54 15.39 0.00
N PHE A 318 -13.43 14.07 -0.07
CA PHE A 318 -12.59 13.48 -1.11
C PHE A 318 -13.11 13.86 -2.50
N PRO A 319 -12.25 14.30 -3.45
CA PRO A 319 -12.63 14.41 -4.85
C PRO A 319 -13.08 13.05 -5.39
N GLN A 320 -14.21 12.97 -6.09
CA GLN A 320 -14.72 11.71 -6.63
C GLN A 320 -15.02 11.90 -8.12
N PRO A 321 -13.99 11.87 -8.98
CA PRO A 321 -14.15 12.06 -10.42
C PRO A 321 -14.73 10.81 -11.12
N PHE A 322 -15.50 11.05 -12.17
CA PHE A 322 -16.11 10.06 -13.04
C PHE A 322 -16.16 10.55 -14.50
N ARG A 323 -16.08 9.64 -15.47
CA ARG A 323 -15.90 9.96 -16.90
C ARG A 323 -17.21 10.10 -17.66
N SER A 324 -18.26 9.42 -17.20
CA SER A 324 -19.48 9.18 -17.96
C SER A 324 -20.74 9.11 -17.09
N SER A 325 -20.64 8.60 -15.85
CA SER A 325 -21.76 8.62 -14.92
C SER A 325 -21.36 8.38 -13.47
N ALA A 326 -22.23 8.79 -12.56
CA ALA A 326 -22.16 8.43 -11.16
C ALA A 326 -23.55 8.03 -10.66
N ASP A 327 -23.60 6.95 -9.87
CA ASP A 327 -24.80 6.45 -9.19
C ASP A 327 -24.47 6.34 -7.70
N VAL A 328 -25.11 7.17 -6.88
CA VAL A 328 -24.88 7.26 -5.42
C VAL A 328 -26.15 6.86 -4.68
N ARG A 329 -26.03 5.93 -3.74
CA ARG A 329 -27.14 5.37 -2.96
C ARG A 329 -26.82 5.31 -1.48
N ILE A 330 -27.87 5.32 -0.67
CA ILE A 330 -27.81 4.89 0.73
C ILE A 330 -28.64 3.63 0.87
N VAL A 331 -28.13 2.67 1.64
CA VAL A 331 -28.77 1.39 1.95
C VAL A 331 -28.81 1.21 3.45
N ASN A 332 -29.93 0.75 4.00
CA ASN A 332 -30.00 0.37 5.41
C ASN A 332 -29.74 -1.13 5.57
N THR A 333 -28.61 -1.47 6.18
CA THR A 333 -28.19 -2.85 6.46
C THR A 333 -28.52 -3.29 7.89
N GLY A 334 -29.07 -2.40 8.71
CA GLY A 334 -29.46 -2.68 10.09
C GLY A 334 -30.86 -3.29 10.21
N GLU A 335 -31.26 -3.54 11.46
CA GLU A 335 -32.55 -4.15 11.81
C GLU A 335 -33.63 -3.11 12.14
N THR A 336 -33.26 -1.84 12.27
CA THR A 336 -34.17 -0.75 12.64
C THR A 336 -34.32 0.27 11.52
N GLN A 337 -35.43 1.01 11.53
CA GLN A 337 -35.64 2.11 10.60
C GLN A 337 -34.76 3.31 10.99
N HIS A 338 -34.10 3.93 10.00
CA HIS A 338 -33.32 5.16 10.16
C HIS A 338 -33.71 6.18 9.09
N SER A 339 -33.36 7.44 9.31
CA SER A 339 -33.50 8.50 8.30
C SER A 339 -32.19 9.26 8.15
N VAL A 340 -31.88 9.70 6.92
CA VAL A 340 -30.74 10.57 6.64
C VAL A 340 -31.12 11.65 5.64
N ALA A 341 -30.63 12.86 5.87
CA ALA A 341 -30.65 13.95 4.90
C ALA A 341 -29.26 14.08 4.27
N VAL A 342 -29.20 14.02 2.94
CA VAL A 342 -27.95 14.08 2.18
C VAL A 342 -27.90 15.34 1.32
N GLN A 343 -26.85 16.14 1.50
CA GLN A 343 -26.49 17.21 0.57
C GLN A 343 -25.20 16.82 -0.16
N TRP A 344 -25.08 17.20 -1.42
CA TRP A 344 -23.88 16.90 -2.21
C TRP A 344 -23.56 18.04 -3.17
N SER A 345 -22.30 18.15 -3.55
CA SER A 345 -21.83 19.11 -4.56
C SER A 345 -20.97 18.38 -5.58
N ALA A 346 -21.37 18.49 -6.84
CA ALA A 346 -20.61 17.98 -7.98
C ALA A 346 -20.46 19.06 -9.04
N THR A 347 -19.30 19.06 -9.71
CA THR A 347 -19.00 19.93 -10.84
C THR A 347 -18.97 19.09 -12.11
N PRO A 348 -19.72 19.46 -13.16
CA PRO A 348 -19.66 18.76 -14.43
C PRO A 348 -18.44 19.14 -15.26
N GLY A 349 -17.99 18.22 -16.12
CA GLY A 349 -16.87 18.40 -17.04
C GLY A 349 -15.71 17.43 -16.77
N ASP A 350 -14.62 17.60 -17.50
CA ASP A 350 -13.47 16.69 -17.45
C ASP A 350 -12.56 17.00 -16.24
N TYR A 351 -12.29 16.00 -15.41
CA TYR A 351 -11.30 16.10 -14.34
C TYR A 351 -9.88 15.90 -14.90
N PRO A 352 -8.81 16.49 -14.31
CA PRO A 352 -7.44 16.29 -14.80
C PRO A 352 -7.05 14.81 -14.90
N GLU A 353 -6.62 14.38 -16.09
CA GLU A 353 -6.16 13.02 -16.36
C GLU A 353 -4.65 12.85 -16.14
N PRO A 354 -4.19 11.62 -15.82
CA PRO A 354 -4.99 10.43 -15.51
C PRO A 354 -5.45 10.41 -14.05
N PHE A 355 -6.71 10.06 -13.79
CA PHE A 355 -7.26 9.90 -12.43
C PHE A 355 -7.80 8.49 -12.15
N GLY A 356 -7.84 8.14 -10.86
CA GLY A 356 -8.54 6.96 -10.35
C GLY A 356 -9.90 7.32 -9.76
N HIS A 357 -10.83 6.38 -9.76
CA HIS A 357 -12.10 6.54 -9.06
C HIS A 357 -11.91 6.34 -7.56
N LEU A 358 -12.64 7.10 -6.74
CA LEU A 358 -12.66 6.83 -5.30
C LEU A 358 -13.32 5.47 -5.07
N CYS A 359 -12.55 4.53 -4.56
CA CYS A 359 -12.96 3.19 -4.19
C CYS A 359 -12.83 3.03 -2.68
N ALA A 360 -13.55 2.05 -2.12
CA ALA A 360 -13.32 1.64 -0.74
C ALA A 360 -13.62 0.16 -0.52
N GLN A 361 -12.85 -0.45 0.37
CA GLN A 361 -13.09 -1.80 0.87
C GLN A 361 -13.41 -1.74 2.37
N ALA A 362 -14.60 -2.20 2.74
CA ALA A 362 -14.96 -2.47 4.13
C ALA A 362 -14.63 -3.92 4.51
N LYS A 363 -14.09 -4.12 5.70
CA LYS A 363 -13.81 -5.45 6.28
C LYS A 363 -14.19 -5.48 7.75
N GLU A 364 -14.51 -6.68 8.22
CA GLU A 364 -14.84 -6.94 9.63
C GLU A 364 -14.48 -8.40 9.95
N GLU A 365 -13.79 -8.60 11.06
CA GLU A 365 -13.45 -9.91 11.61
C GLU A 365 -13.74 -9.89 13.12
N ARG A 366 -14.48 -10.90 13.59
CA ARG A 366 -14.95 -10.99 14.97
C ARG A 366 -15.14 -12.46 15.40
N PRO A 367 -14.19 -13.05 16.16
CA PRO A 367 -12.85 -12.50 16.41
C PRO A 367 -11.97 -12.54 15.16
N THR A 368 -10.81 -11.89 15.23
CA THR A 368 -9.66 -12.13 14.36
C THR A 368 -9.17 -13.57 14.49
N THR A 369 -8.32 -14.02 13.57
CA THR A 369 -7.82 -15.41 13.55
C THR A 369 -6.39 -15.46 14.07
N THR A 370 -6.17 -16.07 15.25
CA THR A 370 -4.84 -16.25 15.85
C THR A 370 -3.78 -16.71 14.85
N GLY A 371 -2.63 -16.04 14.85
CA GLY A 371 -1.51 -16.30 13.93
C GLY A 371 -1.72 -15.79 12.50
N VAL A 372 -2.78 -15.03 12.23
CA VAL A 372 -3.07 -14.48 10.89
C VAL A 372 -3.43 -13.01 10.99
N ASP A 373 -2.64 -12.15 10.33
CA ASP A 373 -2.92 -10.72 10.25
C ASP A 373 -4.36 -10.42 9.77
N TYR A 374 -5.01 -9.45 10.39
CA TYR A 374 -6.27 -8.88 9.92
C TYR A 374 -6.09 -8.23 8.53
N ARG A 375 -6.93 -8.64 7.56
CA ARG A 375 -6.78 -8.24 6.15
C ARG A 375 -7.62 -7.03 5.79
N ALA A 376 -7.11 -5.84 6.10
CA ALA A 376 -7.82 -4.58 5.87
C ALA A 376 -8.05 -4.26 4.37
N LEU A 377 -7.05 -4.49 3.50
CA LEU A 377 -7.14 -4.22 2.06
C LEU A 377 -6.43 -5.30 1.24
N ASP A 378 -7.07 -5.72 0.14
CA ASP A 378 -6.48 -6.58 -0.88
C ASP A 378 -6.88 -6.08 -2.27
N VAL A 379 -5.96 -5.40 -2.94
CA VAL A 379 -6.14 -4.89 -4.30
C VAL A 379 -5.09 -5.51 -5.20
N SER A 380 -5.51 -6.02 -6.35
CA SER A 380 -4.61 -6.59 -7.34
C SER A 380 -5.02 -6.27 -8.77
N GLY A 381 -4.05 -6.36 -9.69
CA GLY A 381 -4.25 -6.14 -11.12
C GLY A 381 -4.73 -4.73 -11.50
N ARG A 382 -4.43 -3.70 -10.71
CA ARG A 382 -4.75 -2.30 -11.03
C ARG A 382 -3.76 -1.33 -10.40
N ARG A 383 -3.59 -0.17 -11.03
CA ARG A 383 -2.86 0.96 -10.46
C ARG A 383 -3.73 1.75 -9.48
N GLY A 384 -3.12 2.48 -8.57
CA GLY A 384 -3.83 3.36 -7.67
C GLY A 384 -2.98 4.10 -6.68
N ARG A 385 -3.66 4.72 -5.71
CA ARG A 385 -3.04 5.23 -4.50
C ARG A 385 -3.98 5.07 -3.31
N VAL A 386 -3.45 4.74 -2.14
CA VAL A 386 -4.24 4.78 -0.90
C VAL A 386 -4.55 6.23 -0.55
N ALA A 387 -5.78 6.48 -0.10
CA ALA A 387 -6.27 7.80 0.28
C ALA A 387 -6.45 7.90 1.80
N ALA A 388 -7.07 6.90 2.44
CA ALA A 388 -7.22 6.84 3.88
C ALA A 388 -7.51 5.43 4.40
N VAL A 389 -7.24 5.21 5.68
CA VAL A 389 -7.66 4.04 6.45
C VAL A 389 -8.46 4.53 7.64
N VAL A 390 -9.62 3.93 7.89
CA VAL A 390 -10.38 4.03 9.14
C VAL A 390 -10.41 2.63 9.74
N LEU A 391 -10.02 2.48 11.00
CA LEU A 391 -9.96 1.19 11.70
C LEU A 391 -10.59 1.33 13.09
N GLU A 392 -11.51 0.43 13.41
CA GLU A 392 -11.96 0.14 14.77
C GLU A 392 -11.32 -1.18 15.21
N THR A 393 -10.71 -1.18 16.40
CA THR A 393 -10.24 -2.39 17.07
C THR A 393 -10.76 -2.41 18.49
N MET A 394 -11.09 -3.60 19.00
CA MET A 394 -11.41 -3.80 20.40
C MET A 394 -11.11 -5.24 20.81
N ILE A 395 -10.95 -5.51 22.10
CA ILE A 395 -10.75 -6.87 22.59
C ILE A 395 -12.07 -7.66 22.56
N ASP A 396 -12.02 -8.92 22.10
CA ASP A 396 -13.14 -9.83 22.28
C ASP A 396 -13.21 -10.31 23.73
N ARG A 397 -14.27 -9.90 24.44
CA ARG A 397 -14.50 -10.30 25.84
C ARG A 397 -15.17 -11.66 26.01
N SER A 398 -15.61 -12.28 24.91
CA SER A 398 -16.19 -13.62 24.98
C SER A 398 -15.14 -14.70 25.26
N ASP A 399 -13.84 -14.37 25.10
CA ASP A 399 -12.73 -15.23 25.46
C ASP A 399 -11.87 -14.65 26.63
N PRO A 400 -11.94 -15.23 27.84
CA PRO A 400 -11.07 -14.87 28.97
C PRO A 400 -9.58 -15.25 28.78
N SER A 401 -9.26 -16.05 27.76
CA SER A 401 -7.90 -16.52 27.46
C SER A 401 -7.09 -15.55 26.59
N GLY A 402 -7.73 -14.57 25.94
CA GLY A 402 -7.08 -13.44 25.26
C GLY A 402 -6.49 -12.37 26.21
N MET A 403 -6.33 -12.70 27.50
CA MET A 403 -5.54 -11.91 28.43
C MET A 403 -4.09 -12.36 28.33
N SER A 404 -3.16 -11.42 28.10
CA SER A 404 -1.73 -11.74 28.18
C SER A 404 -1.43 -12.52 29.48
N PRO A 405 -0.81 -13.72 29.39
CA PRO A 405 -0.45 -14.50 30.56
C PRO A 405 0.54 -13.77 31.47
N ASN A 406 1.19 -12.72 30.97
CA ASN A 406 2.18 -11.93 31.68
C ASN A 406 1.58 -10.70 32.40
N ASN A 407 0.38 -10.24 32.01
CA ASN A 407 -0.34 -9.20 32.73
C ASN A 407 -1.86 -9.29 32.50
N PRO A 408 -2.62 -10.02 33.35
CA PRO A 408 -4.08 -10.15 33.23
C PRO A 408 -4.87 -8.83 33.45
N ASN A 409 -4.17 -7.73 33.74
CA ASN A 409 -4.73 -6.38 33.80
C ASN A 409 -4.36 -5.52 32.60
N ASP A 410 -3.39 -5.92 31.78
CA ASP A 410 -3.18 -5.29 30.48
C ASP A 410 -4.17 -5.89 29.49
N ARG A 411 -4.88 -5.01 28.84
CA ARG A 411 -6.04 -5.35 28.02
C ARG A 411 -6.12 -4.33 26.90
N GLN A 412 -4.96 -3.93 26.39
CA GLN A 412 -4.84 -3.13 25.18
C GLN A 412 -3.96 -3.80 24.13
N ASP A 413 -3.53 -5.05 24.36
CA ASP A 413 -2.61 -5.83 23.51
C ASP A 413 -3.01 -5.86 22.03
N HIS A 414 -4.31 -5.80 21.72
CA HIS A 414 -4.82 -5.58 20.35
C HIS A 414 -4.32 -4.29 19.65
N LEU A 415 -3.50 -3.44 20.27
CA LEU A 415 -2.86 -2.30 19.64
C LEU A 415 -1.39 -2.55 19.33
N GLU A 416 -0.74 -3.49 20.02
CA GLU A 416 0.69 -3.78 19.86
C GLU A 416 1.03 -4.33 18.48
N GLY A 417 0.09 -5.01 17.81
CA GLY A 417 0.38 -5.68 16.55
C GLY A 417 0.75 -4.72 15.41
N ASP A 418 1.77 -5.09 14.63
CA ASP A 418 2.32 -4.28 13.56
C ASP A 418 1.33 -3.94 12.45
N GLY A 419 1.46 -2.72 11.92
CA GLY A 419 0.82 -2.32 10.67
C GLY A 419 1.73 -2.65 9.48
N ARG A 420 1.27 -3.43 8.52
CA ARG A 420 2.07 -3.87 7.37
C ARG A 420 1.42 -3.48 6.05
N GLU A 421 2.20 -2.85 5.16
CA GLU A 421 1.78 -2.48 3.81
C GLU A 421 2.67 -3.17 2.77
N PHE A 422 2.06 -3.87 1.80
CA PHE A 422 2.77 -4.54 0.70
C PHE A 422 2.41 -3.90 -0.62
N VAL A 423 3.42 -3.54 -1.42
CA VAL A 423 3.25 -2.77 -2.65
C VAL A 423 3.79 -3.54 -3.84
N ASP A 424 2.99 -3.66 -4.89
CA ASP A 424 3.39 -4.17 -6.21
C ASP A 424 4.06 -5.57 -6.21
N GLY A 425 3.72 -6.41 -5.24
CA GLY A 425 4.26 -7.77 -5.08
C GLY A 425 5.67 -7.84 -4.51
N ILE A 426 6.14 -6.76 -3.88
CA ILE A 426 7.29 -6.79 -2.99
C ILE A 426 6.87 -7.52 -1.72
N LEU A 427 7.67 -8.50 -1.29
CA LEU A 427 7.31 -9.38 -0.18
C LEU A 427 7.78 -8.81 1.17
N HIS A 428 8.84 -8.02 1.19
CA HIS A 428 9.22 -7.26 2.37
C HIS A 428 8.22 -6.09 2.59
N PRO A 429 7.53 -6.02 3.73
CA PRO A 429 6.53 -4.98 3.98
C PRO A 429 7.17 -3.63 4.31
N MET A 430 6.44 -2.55 4.01
CA MET A 430 6.58 -1.34 4.81
C MET A 430 5.89 -1.61 6.15
N GLN A 431 6.67 -1.61 7.24
CA GLN A 431 6.19 -2.05 8.55
C GLN A 431 6.24 -0.92 9.60
N ASP A 432 5.10 -0.70 10.25
CA ASP A 432 4.94 0.11 11.44
C ASP A 432 4.97 -0.80 12.68
N SER A 433 5.64 -0.36 13.74
CA SER A 433 5.95 -1.14 14.95
C SER A 433 4.81 -1.37 15.94
N ALA A 434 3.58 -1.03 15.55
CA ALA A 434 2.33 -1.24 16.29
C ALA A 434 1.17 -0.61 15.52
N THR A 435 -0.06 -1.00 15.88
CA THR A 435 -1.28 -0.46 15.28
C THR A 435 -1.43 1.02 15.62
N GLU A 436 -1.18 1.46 16.86
CA GLU A 436 -1.25 2.88 17.17
C GLU A 436 -0.18 3.69 16.44
N VAL A 437 1.01 3.10 16.25
CA VAL A 437 2.11 3.73 15.51
C VAL A 437 1.72 3.90 14.05
N PHE A 438 1.05 2.93 13.42
CA PHE A 438 0.47 3.10 12.08
C PHE A 438 -0.43 4.34 11.99
N PHE A 439 -1.19 4.66 13.05
CA PHE A 439 -2.04 5.86 13.12
C PHE A 439 -1.35 7.10 13.72
N GLY A 440 -0.02 7.08 13.87
CA GLY A 440 0.79 8.20 14.34
C GLY A 440 0.63 8.51 15.83
N TRP A 441 0.04 7.58 16.59
CA TRP A 441 -0.13 7.62 18.03
C TRP A 441 0.95 6.75 18.71
N ALA A 442 1.14 6.90 20.03
CA ALA A 442 1.96 6.04 20.88
C ALA A 442 1.48 6.08 22.33
N TRP A 443 1.85 5.06 23.10
CA TRP A 443 1.68 4.98 24.55
C TRP A 443 0.22 5.11 25.02
N TYR A 444 -0.42 3.96 25.19
CA TYR A 444 -1.76 3.86 25.74
C TYR A 444 -1.75 3.57 27.27
N GLY A 445 -2.86 3.83 27.95
CA GLY A 445 -3.01 3.62 29.41
C GLY A 445 -2.28 4.63 30.32
N GLY A 446 -1.45 5.50 29.75
CA GLY A 446 -0.69 6.54 30.44
C GLY A 446 -1.32 7.94 30.42
N ARG A 447 -0.56 8.95 30.85
CA ARG A 447 -1.00 10.37 30.83
C ARG A 447 -1.17 10.94 29.42
N SER A 448 -0.45 10.40 28.45
CA SER A 448 -0.48 10.83 27.05
C SER A 448 -1.72 10.32 26.31
N ASP A 449 -2.24 9.15 26.72
CA ASP A 449 -3.38 8.45 26.12
C ASP A 449 -4.65 9.30 26.21
N ARG A 450 -5.07 9.82 25.06
CA ARG A 450 -6.24 10.66 24.92
C ARG A 450 -6.75 10.60 23.50
N ARG A 451 -8.04 10.92 23.34
CA ARG A 451 -8.61 11.16 22.01
C ARG A 451 -7.98 12.36 21.35
N PHE A 452 -7.79 12.27 20.04
CA PHE A 452 -7.35 13.39 19.22
C PHE A 452 -7.88 13.26 17.80
N SER A 453 -7.99 14.41 17.13
CA SER A 453 -8.29 14.49 15.71
C SER A 453 -7.39 15.57 15.11
N ARG A 454 -6.52 15.17 14.20
CA ARG A 454 -5.62 16.02 13.40
C ARG A 454 -5.99 15.91 11.93
N ALA A 455 -5.41 16.79 11.11
CA ALA A 455 -5.72 16.89 9.69
C ALA A 455 -5.56 15.56 8.95
N THR A 456 -4.53 14.77 9.27
CA THR A 456 -4.28 13.47 8.61
C THR A 456 -4.36 12.26 9.52
N ILE A 457 -4.40 12.40 10.85
CA ILE A 457 -4.46 11.26 11.78
C ILE A 457 -5.43 11.50 12.94
N GLY A 458 -5.97 10.44 13.53
CA GLY A 458 -6.83 10.55 14.69
C GLY A 458 -6.98 9.26 15.47
N ASN A 459 -7.15 9.41 16.79
CA ASN A 459 -7.70 8.41 17.70
C ASN A 459 -9.00 8.99 18.26
N SER A 460 -10.08 8.79 17.52
CA SER A 460 -11.35 9.49 17.73
C SER A 460 -12.21 8.88 18.83
N GLU A 461 -12.13 7.55 19.00
CA GLU A 461 -12.91 6.79 19.96
C GLU A 461 -11.99 6.13 20.98
N GLN A 462 -12.35 6.26 22.25
CA GLN A 462 -11.66 5.58 23.35
C GLN A 462 -12.71 5.11 24.35
N ILE A 463 -13.10 3.84 24.26
CA ILE A 463 -14.00 3.23 25.25
C ILE A 463 -13.16 2.57 26.33
N SER A 464 -13.49 2.86 27.59
CA SER A 464 -12.78 2.29 28.74
C SER A 464 -12.98 0.78 28.82
N ILE A 465 -11.93 0.13 29.33
CA ILE A 465 -11.93 -1.25 29.76
C ILE A 465 -13.03 -1.66 30.75
N SER A 466 -13.61 -0.70 31.46
CA SER A 466 -14.68 -0.93 32.41
C SER A 466 -16.06 -0.93 31.76
N SER A 467 -16.18 -0.50 30.50
CA SER A 467 -17.44 -0.47 29.75
C SER A 467 -17.97 -1.89 29.55
N PRO A 468 -19.15 -2.29 30.04
CA PRO A 468 -19.62 -3.68 29.96
C PRO A 468 -19.94 -4.17 28.54
N PHE A 469 -20.01 -3.28 27.55
CA PHE A 469 -20.52 -3.60 26.19
C PHE A 469 -19.47 -3.66 25.07
N ARG A 470 -18.30 -3.01 25.24
CA ARG A 470 -17.30 -2.81 24.17
C ARG A 470 -15.89 -2.76 24.76
N GLY A 471 -15.29 -3.93 25.03
CA GLY A 471 -14.00 -4.01 25.73
C GLY A 471 -12.92 -3.18 25.06
N ASN A 472 -12.46 -2.11 25.70
CA ASN A 472 -11.36 -1.25 25.23
C ASN A 472 -11.37 -0.85 23.74
N ALA A 473 -12.50 -0.40 23.20
CA ALA A 473 -12.54 -0.03 21.78
C ALA A 473 -11.72 1.23 21.45
N ARG A 474 -11.09 1.20 20.27
CA ARG A 474 -10.38 2.32 19.63
C ARG A 474 -10.91 2.47 18.21
N SER A 475 -11.20 3.71 17.79
CA SER A 475 -11.49 4.05 16.39
C SER A 475 -10.51 5.10 15.92
N MET A 476 -9.69 4.72 14.95
CA MET A 476 -8.57 5.49 14.44
C MET A 476 -8.73 5.77 12.95
N TYR A 477 -8.08 6.85 12.48
CA TYR A 477 -7.99 7.12 11.05
C TYR A 477 -6.62 7.66 10.67
N ARG A 478 -6.20 7.39 9.42
CA ARG A 478 -5.03 7.98 8.76
C ARG A 478 -5.40 8.37 7.33
N VAL A 479 -5.01 9.56 6.89
CA VAL A 479 -5.19 10.11 5.55
C VAL A 479 -3.82 10.26 4.92
N PHE A 480 -3.57 9.57 3.82
CA PHE A 480 -2.29 9.57 3.10
C PHE A 480 -2.19 10.76 2.15
N ALA A 481 -2.14 11.95 2.74
CA ALA A 481 -2.11 13.22 2.02
C ALA A 481 -0.70 13.55 1.52
N VAL A 482 0.25 13.68 2.45
CA VAL A 482 1.65 14.02 2.20
C VAL A 482 2.49 12.75 2.03
N ASP A 483 2.26 11.73 2.84
CA ASP A 483 2.93 10.43 2.79
C ASP A 483 2.28 9.48 1.78
N ARG A 484 2.30 9.87 0.49
CA ARG A 484 1.61 9.15 -0.59
C ARG A 484 1.95 7.67 -0.64
N ARG A 485 0.94 6.85 -0.95
CA ARG A 485 1.02 5.40 -1.12
C ARG A 485 0.58 4.99 -2.52
N ALA A 486 1.42 5.23 -3.51
CA ALA A 486 1.18 4.86 -4.90
C ALA A 486 1.41 3.35 -5.13
N PHE A 487 0.64 2.76 -6.02
CA PHE A 487 0.84 1.39 -6.49
C PHE A 487 0.44 1.23 -7.95
N HIS A 488 0.98 0.22 -8.62
CA HIS A 488 0.89 0.06 -10.06
C HIS A 488 0.24 -1.27 -10.45
N ARG A 489 0.25 -2.27 -9.57
CA ARG A 489 -0.38 -3.57 -9.80
C ARG A 489 -1.16 -4.02 -8.59
N ASP A 490 -0.53 -4.03 -7.41
CA ASP A 490 -1.10 -4.63 -6.22
C ASP A 490 -0.84 -3.77 -4.98
N TYR A 491 -1.77 -3.79 -4.02
CA TYR A 491 -1.60 -3.18 -2.71
C TYR A 491 -2.32 -4.00 -1.65
N ARG A 492 -1.64 -4.26 -0.54
CA ARG A 492 -2.21 -4.98 0.62
C ARG A 492 -1.93 -4.20 1.89
N ILE A 493 -2.92 -4.14 2.78
CA ILE A 493 -2.77 -3.64 4.15
C ILE A 493 -3.17 -4.75 5.11
N ARG A 494 -2.32 -4.96 6.11
CA ARG A 494 -2.44 -5.96 7.16
C ARG A 494 -2.22 -5.31 8.52
N PHE A 495 -2.87 -5.84 9.53
CA PHE A 495 -2.63 -5.48 10.93
C PHE A 495 -2.46 -6.76 11.72
N GLU A 496 -1.35 -6.90 12.43
CA GLU A 496 -1.30 -7.92 13.47
C GLU A 496 -2.24 -7.56 14.62
N HIS A 497 -2.71 -8.56 15.33
CA HIS A 497 -3.62 -8.38 16.45
C HIS A 497 -3.01 -8.96 17.73
N GLY A 498 -2.44 -8.10 18.57
CA GLY A 498 -1.56 -8.54 19.65
C GLY A 498 -0.08 -8.51 19.24
N PRO A 499 0.84 -8.63 20.20
CA PRO A 499 2.28 -8.67 19.96
C PRO A 499 2.73 -9.64 18.86
N GLU A 500 2.06 -10.78 18.70
CA GLU A 500 2.44 -11.81 17.72
C GLU A 500 1.20 -12.46 17.07
N ASN A 501 0.16 -11.66 16.74
CA ASN A 501 -1.16 -12.16 16.30
C ASN A 501 -1.84 -13.10 17.32
N ASP A 502 -1.65 -12.83 18.60
CA ASP A 502 -2.06 -13.68 19.73
C ASP A 502 -3.23 -13.10 20.54
N ALA A 503 -3.73 -11.91 20.18
CA ALA A 503 -4.86 -11.27 20.85
C ALA A 503 -6.15 -11.43 20.03
N ASP A 504 -7.16 -12.11 20.58
CA ASP A 504 -8.48 -12.18 19.95
C ASP A 504 -9.16 -10.81 19.97
N GLY A 505 -9.25 -10.21 18.78
CA GLY A 505 -9.79 -8.87 18.58
C GLY A 505 -11.05 -8.87 17.75
N TRP A 506 -11.88 -7.84 17.91
CA TRP A 506 -12.86 -7.44 16.90
C TRP A 506 -12.29 -6.27 16.12
N TYR A 507 -11.98 -6.51 14.85
CA TYR A 507 -11.43 -5.53 13.93
C TYR A 507 -12.44 -5.21 12.85
N ARG A 508 -12.57 -3.92 12.54
CA ARG A 508 -13.43 -3.44 11.46
C ARG A 508 -12.76 -2.26 10.78
N SER A 509 -12.70 -2.26 9.46
CA SER A 509 -12.05 -1.18 8.71
C SER A 509 -12.81 -0.75 7.48
N ALA A 510 -12.53 0.47 7.06
CA ALA A 510 -12.79 0.96 5.72
C ALA A 510 -11.49 1.58 5.17
N VAL A 511 -11.00 1.03 4.06
CA VAL A 511 -9.81 1.55 3.36
C VAL A 511 -10.25 2.22 2.08
N PHE A 512 -9.95 3.51 1.95
CA PHE A 512 -10.23 4.35 0.78
C PHE A 512 -9.01 4.44 -0.11
N PHE A 513 -9.18 4.28 -1.41
CA PHE A 513 -8.11 4.40 -2.40
C PHE A 513 -8.65 4.95 -3.72
N TYR A 514 -7.78 5.58 -4.51
CA TYR A 514 -8.08 5.90 -5.90
C TYR A 514 -7.61 4.77 -6.79
N GLY A 515 -8.53 4.04 -7.41
CA GLY A 515 -8.24 2.88 -8.25
C GLY A 515 -8.46 3.16 -9.73
N GLY A 516 -7.55 2.68 -10.57
CA GLY A 516 -7.80 2.54 -12.02
C GLY A 516 -8.70 1.34 -12.31
N ASP A 517 -9.03 1.12 -13.58
CA ASP A 517 -9.87 0.00 -13.99
C ASP A 517 -9.30 -1.36 -13.52
N PRO A 518 -10.14 -2.29 -13.03
CA PRO A 518 -9.66 -3.60 -12.61
C PRO A 518 -9.12 -4.38 -13.81
N GLY A 519 -8.04 -5.15 -13.60
CA GLY A 519 -7.38 -5.90 -14.66
C GLY A 519 -6.54 -5.05 -15.62
N ARG A 520 -6.36 -3.76 -15.33
CA ARG A 520 -5.50 -2.84 -16.08
C ARG A 520 -4.38 -2.28 -15.18
N PRO A 521 -3.41 -3.10 -14.77
CA PRO A 521 -2.27 -2.61 -14.00
C PRO A 521 -1.40 -1.68 -14.86
N ALA A 522 -0.68 -0.77 -14.20
CA ALA A 522 0.36 0.06 -14.79
C ALA A 522 1.73 -0.63 -14.81
N MET A 523 1.89 -1.76 -14.12
CA MET A 523 3.15 -2.52 -14.07
C MET A 523 2.87 -4.02 -14.14
N GLU A 524 3.68 -4.73 -14.92
CA GLU A 524 3.56 -6.19 -15.09
C GLU A 524 4.95 -6.84 -14.91
N LEU A 525 4.98 -8.05 -14.34
CA LEU A 525 6.17 -8.89 -14.34
C LEU A 525 6.39 -9.39 -15.77
N VAL A 526 7.57 -9.14 -16.34
CA VAL A 526 7.87 -9.49 -17.73
C VAL A 526 9.02 -10.47 -17.88
N ASP A 527 9.88 -10.58 -16.86
CA ASP A 527 10.99 -11.53 -16.86
C ASP A 527 11.43 -11.88 -15.42
N VAL A 528 12.07 -13.03 -15.26
CA VAL A 528 12.65 -13.49 -13.99
C VAL A 528 13.98 -14.16 -14.28
N ILE A 529 15.04 -13.65 -13.66
CA ILE A 529 16.39 -14.19 -13.73
C ILE A 529 16.70 -14.83 -12.38
N ASP A 530 16.66 -16.16 -12.33
CA ASP A 530 17.05 -16.97 -11.16
C ASP A 530 18.55 -17.29 -11.24
N ALA A 531 19.34 -16.77 -10.30
CA ALA A 531 20.77 -17.04 -10.21
C ALA A 531 21.01 -18.44 -9.62
N GLY A 532 22.00 -19.17 -10.14
CA GLY A 532 22.30 -20.54 -9.72
C GLY A 532 21.33 -21.60 -10.27
N GLU A 533 20.31 -21.20 -11.05
CA GLU A 533 19.44 -22.11 -11.79
C GLU A 533 19.88 -22.21 -13.26
N SER A 534 20.47 -23.35 -13.62
CA SER A 534 21.16 -23.56 -14.90
C SER A 534 20.33 -23.23 -16.15
N GLY A 535 19.01 -23.48 -16.12
CA GLY A 535 18.11 -23.15 -17.23
C GLY A 535 17.90 -21.64 -17.39
N SER A 536 17.66 -20.95 -16.27
CA SER A 536 17.53 -19.49 -16.24
C SER A 536 18.85 -18.83 -16.66
N GLU A 537 19.98 -19.28 -16.12
CA GLU A 537 21.28 -18.71 -16.44
C GLU A 537 21.63 -18.85 -17.92
N ALA A 538 21.38 -20.02 -18.50
CA ALA A 538 21.64 -20.26 -19.92
C ALA A 538 20.73 -19.41 -20.82
N TRP A 539 19.46 -19.23 -20.45
CA TRP A 539 18.51 -18.43 -21.22
C TRP A 539 18.87 -16.94 -21.23
N HIS A 540 19.27 -16.41 -20.07
CA HIS A 540 19.61 -14.98 -19.91
C HIS A 540 21.08 -14.66 -20.20
N GLY A 541 21.91 -15.66 -20.53
CA GLY A 541 23.36 -15.46 -20.65
C GLY A 541 23.98 -14.94 -19.35
N TYR A 542 23.45 -15.40 -18.22
CA TYR A 542 23.88 -14.97 -16.89
C TYR A 542 25.35 -15.35 -16.67
N SER A 543 26.14 -14.40 -16.18
CA SER A 543 27.54 -14.62 -15.87
C SER A 543 27.97 -13.78 -14.67
N VAL A 544 28.90 -14.34 -13.90
CA VAL A 544 29.60 -13.64 -12.83
C VAL A 544 31.07 -13.53 -13.22
N ASN A 545 31.55 -12.30 -13.35
CA ASN A 545 32.90 -11.97 -13.75
C ASN A 545 33.65 -11.44 -12.54
N GLY A 546 34.76 -12.06 -12.13
CA GLY A 546 35.56 -11.62 -10.96
C GLY A 546 35.58 -12.65 -9.83
N ALA A 547 36.32 -12.37 -8.76
CA ALA A 547 36.54 -13.31 -7.66
C ALA A 547 36.58 -12.62 -6.29
N PRO A 548 36.07 -13.30 -5.23
CA PRO A 548 35.24 -14.50 -5.25
C PRO A 548 33.81 -14.29 -5.79
N ALA A 549 33.43 -15.17 -6.73
CA ALA A 549 32.06 -15.56 -7.03
C ALA A 549 31.80 -16.90 -6.33
N ALA A 550 31.34 -16.87 -5.07
CA ALA A 550 31.05 -18.11 -4.34
C ALA A 550 29.58 -18.47 -4.52
N PRO A 551 29.24 -19.70 -4.99
CA PRO A 551 27.86 -20.16 -4.96
C PRO A 551 27.33 -20.08 -3.53
N VAL A 552 26.10 -19.58 -3.40
CA VAL A 552 25.37 -19.54 -2.14
C VAL A 552 24.01 -20.21 -2.31
N SER A 553 23.52 -20.78 -1.23
CA SER A 553 22.13 -21.18 -1.10
C SER A 553 21.61 -20.69 0.23
N LEU A 554 20.37 -20.23 0.24
CA LEU A 554 19.70 -19.73 1.43
C LEU A 554 18.35 -20.44 1.56
N THR A 555 18.00 -20.88 2.76
CA THR A 555 16.63 -21.25 3.15
C THR A 555 16.26 -20.37 4.31
N ASP A 556 15.30 -19.47 4.12
CA ASP A 556 14.95 -18.45 5.11
C ASP A 556 13.57 -17.82 4.81
N HIS A 557 13.21 -16.75 5.51
CA HIS A 557 11.90 -16.11 5.45
C HIS A 557 12.00 -14.64 5.04
N TYR A 558 10.89 -14.09 4.56
CA TYR A 558 10.67 -12.64 4.53
C TYR A 558 10.06 -12.19 5.86
N MET A 559 10.37 -10.97 6.28
CA MET A 559 9.58 -10.29 7.31
C MET A 559 8.11 -10.17 6.88
N GLY A 560 7.17 -10.21 7.84
CA GLY A 560 5.75 -9.92 7.60
C GLY A 560 4.85 -11.13 7.40
N ASP A 561 3.83 -11.01 6.55
CA ASP A 561 2.72 -11.98 6.39
C ASP A 561 3.12 -13.35 5.79
N THR A 562 4.38 -13.46 5.34
CA THR A 562 4.99 -14.68 4.82
C THR A 562 6.13 -15.18 5.70
N SER A 563 6.28 -14.66 6.92
CA SER A 563 7.29 -15.10 7.90
C SER A 563 7.18 -16.57 8.29
N SER A 564 6.03 -17.21 8.03
CA SER A 564 5.82 -18.65 8.24
C SER A 564 6.18 -19.51 7.02
N ALA A 565 6.52 -18.90 5.87
CA ALA A 565 6.85 -19.59 4.63
C ALA A 565 8.35 -19.51 4.33
N GLU A 566 9.03 -20.65 4.38
CA GLU A 566 10.44 -20.76 3.96
C GLU A 566 10.58 -20.63 2.43
N PHE A 567 11.55 -19.82 2.00
CA PHE A 567 11.98 -19.71 0.62
C PHE A 567 13.37 -20.33 0.49
N TYR A 568 13.54 -21.22 -0.48
CA TYR A 568 14.84 -21.76 -0.87
C TYR A 568 15.31 -21.10 -2.15
N GLU A 569 16.47 -20.45 -2.09
CA GLU A 569 17.10 -19.81 -3.24
C GLU A 569 18.56 -20.22 -3.38
N ARG A 570 19.05 -20.14 -4.62
CA ARG A 570 20.47 -20.26 -4.96
C ARG A 570 20.93 -18.94 -5.56
N GLY A 571 22.25 -18.77 -5.63
CA GLY A 571 22.81 -17.57 -6.25
C GLY A 571 24.30 -17.46 -6.04
N TYR A 572 24.80 -16.22 -6.09
CA TYR A 572 26.23 -15.94 -5.98
C TYR A 572 26.52 -14.78 -5.04
N LEU A 573 27.62 -14.97 -4.31
CA LEU A 573 28.30 -13.91 -3.58
C LEU A 573 29.37 -13.28 -4.45
N VAL A 574 29.33 -11.96 -4.59
CA VAL A 574 30.25 -11.18 -5.42
C VAL A 574 30.77 -9.99 -4.62
N ASN A 575 32.08 -9.93 -4.39
CA ASN A 575 32.72 -8.82 -3.69
C ASN A 575 33.70 -8.01 -4.55
N GLN A 576 34.04 -8.53 -5.74
CA GLN A 576 34.86 -7.88 -6.76
C GLN A 576 34.41 -8.38 -8.13
N GLY A 577 34.13 -7.45 -9.05
CA GLY A 577 33.75 -7.76 -10.41
C GLY A 577 32.32 -7.37 -10.75
N SER A 578 31.65 -8.15 -11.59
CA SER A 578 30.30 -7.86 -12.08
C SER A 578 29.42 -9.10 -12.23
N ILE A 579 28.12 -8.89 -12.12
CA ILE A 579 27.08 -9.83 -12.56
C ILE A 579 26.49 -9.27 -13.85
N GLU A 580 26.29 -10.12 -14.86
CA GLU A 580 25.79 -9.71 -16.17
C GLU A 580 24.73 -10.69 -16.67
N TYR A 581 23.59 -10.18 -17.16
CA TYR A 581 22.53 -10.96 -17.78
C TYR A 581 21.70 -10.12 -18.76
N THR A 582 21.10 -10.77 -19.74
CA THR A 582 20.11 -10.18 -20.64
C THR A 582 18.73 -10.32 -20.03
N ALA A 583 18.00 -9.22 -19.88
CA ALA A 583 16.59 -9.20 -19.47
C ALA A 583 15.68 -8.90 -20.65
N HIS A 584 14.59 -9.65 -20.77
CA HIS A 584 13.55 -9.46 -21.78
C HIS A 584 12.53 -8.42 -21.32
N VAL A 585 12.23 -7.46 -22.20
CA VAL A 585 11.28 -6.37 -21.91
C VAL A 585 10.37 -6.14 -23.11
N PRO A 586 9.10 -5.74 -22.92
CA PRO A 586 8.22 -5.49 -24.04
C PRO A 586 8.59 -4.16 -24.72
N PRO A 587 8.62 -4.05 -26.06
CA PRO A 587 9.00 -2.81 -26.76
C PRO A 587 8.13 -1.58 -26.46
N ASP A 588 6.91 -1.80 -25.98
CA ASP A 588 5.98 -0.76 -25.54
C ASP A 588 6.11 -0.39 -24.05
N ASN A 589 7.16 -0.89 -23.36
CA ASN A 589 7.47 -0.45 -22.00
C ASN A 589 7.67 1.07 -21.93
N GLU A 590 7.27 1.66 -20.82
CA GLU A 590 7.44 3.09 -20.52
C GLU A 590 8.49 3.36 -19.45
N GLY A 591 9.20 2.31 -19.04
CA GLY A 591 10.19 2.23 -17.97
C GLY A 591 10.25 0.79 -17.44
N VAL A 592 11.32 0.46 -16.70
CA VAL A 592 11.51 -0.86 -16.08
C VAL A 592 11.92 -0.66 -14.62
N ARG A 593 11.38 -1.48 -13.72
CA ARG A 593 11.87 -1.66 -12.35
C ARG A 593 12.56 -3.01 -12.25
N LEU A 594 13.81 -3.01 -11.81
CA LEU A 594 14.50 -4.21 -11.36
C LEU A 594 14.16 -4.42 -9.88
N VAL A 595 13.77 -5.63 -9.51
CA VAL A 595 13.54 -6.03 -8.12
C VAL A 595 14.47 -7.20 -7.82
N VAL A 596 15.56 -6.92 -7.10
CA VAL A 596 16.62 -7.87 -6.80
C VAL A 596 16.42 -8.42 -5.40
N ARG A 597 16.19 -9.72 -5.30
CA ARG A 597 16.15 -10.48 -4.06
C ARG A 597 17.57 -10.79 -3.64
N PHE A 598 17.90 -10.54 -2.38
CA PHE A 598 19.18 -10.93 -1.81
C PHE A 598 19.11 -11.26 -0.32
N ASP A 599 20.22 -11.75 0.21
CA ASP A 599 20.39 -12.12 1.62
C ASP A 599 20.75 -10.90 2.47
N TRP A 600 19.75 -10.38 3.19
CA TRP A 600 19.83 -9.21 4.06
C TRP A 600 20.81 -9.43 5.24
N GLY A 601 21.04 -10.68 5.65
CA GLY A 601 21.81 -11.05 6.84
C GLY A 601 23.31 -11.26 6.65
N MET A 602 23.86 -11.07 5.44
CA MET A 602 25.26 -11.46 5.16
C MET A 602 26.35 -10.56 5.75
N GLU A 603 26.14 -9.24 5.74
CA GLU A 603 27.10 -8.26 6.23
C GLU A 603 26.35 -7.11 6.90
N GLU A 604 26.92 -6.54 7.96
CA GLU A 604 26.38 -5.35 8.60
C GLU A 604 26.78 -4.11 7.80
N GLY A 605 25.84 -3.16 7.68
CA GLY A 605 26.09 -1.90 6.98
C GLY A 605 25.52 -1.87 5.56
N PRO A 606 25.71 -0.75 4.86
CA PRO A 606 25.07 -0.52 3.57
C PRO A 606 25.61 -1.45 2.49
N LYS A 607 24.71 -2.09 1.76
CA LYS A 607 24.99 -2.84 0.53
C LYS A 607 24.67 -1.95 -0.66
N GLU A 608 25.65 -1.78 -1.53
CA GLU A 608 25.52 -0.96 -2.73
C GLU A 608 26.13 -1.67 -3.94
N ALA A 609 25.39 -1.65 -5.05
CA ALA A 609 25.89 -2.06 -6.35
C ALA A 609 25.42 -1.08 -7.43
N GLU A 610 26.36 -0.58 -8.24
CA GLU A 610 26.05 0.22 -9.41
C GLU A 610 25.44 -0.66 -10.50
N VAL A 611 24.46 -0.15 -11.22
CA VAL A 611 23.79 -0.88 -12.30
C VAL A 611 24.00 -0.15 -13.61
N GLN A 612 24.41 -0.89 -14.63
CA GLN A 612 24.48 -0.41 -16.00
C GLN A 612 23.46 -1.15 -16.86
N VAL A 613 22.80 -0.41 -17.76
CA VAL A 613 21.91 -0.94 -18.78
C VAL A 613 22.50 -0.62 -20.14
N ASP A 614 22.82 -1.66 -20.92
CA ASP A 614 23.55 -1.57 -22.19
C ASP A 614 24.84 -0.73 -22.11
N GLY A 615 25.54 -0.84 -20.97
CA GLY A 615 26.80 -0.14 -20.69
C GLY A 615 26.64 1.33 -20.27
N VAL A 616 25.42 1.83 -20.11
CA VAL A 616 25.12 3.17 -19.60
C VAL A 616 24.71 3.06 -18.14
N ASP A 617 25.19 3.97 -17.29
CA ASP A 617 24.79 4.05 -15.88
C ASP A 617 23.27 4.21 -15.74
N ALA A 618 22.69 3.39 -14.86
CA ALA A 618 21.26 3.34 -14.56
C ALA A 618 20.94 3.65 -13.09
N GLY A 619 21.95 3.99 -12.29
CA GLY A 619 21.83 4.21 -10.84
C GLY A 619 22.31 3.00 -10.02
N SER A 620 22.01 3.01 -8.72
CA SER A 620 22.49 1.97 -7.79
C SER A 620 21.36 1.23 -7.11
N LEU A 621 21.53 -0.08 -6.95
CA LEU A 621 20.79 -0.85 -5.95
C LEU A 621 21.42 -0.56 -4.58
N PHE A 622 20.59 -0.22 -3.60
CA PHE A 622 21.04 0.20 -2.28
C PHE A 622 20.12 -0.31 -1.18
N GLU A 623 20.70 -0.93 -0.15
CA GLU A 623 20.04 -1.36 1.09
C GLU A 623 20.92 -0.96 2.27
N SER A 624 20.38 -0.20 3.22
CA SER A 624 21.17 0.34 4.34
C SER A 624 21.23 -0.58 5.56
N GLY A 625 20.21 -1.43 5.75
CA GLY A 625 20.06 -2.29 6.91
C GLY A 625 20.59 -3.70 6.72
N SER A 626 20.45 -4.51 7.77
CA SER A 626 20.66 -5.95 7.75
C SER A 626 19.74 -6.65 8.75
N ASN A 627 19.43 -7.91 8.49
CA ASN A 627 18.66 -8.74 9.43
C ASN A 627 19.11 -10.19 9.35
N VAL A 628 19.39 -10.79 10.51
CA VAL A 628 19.86 -12.17 10.64
C VAL A 628 18.75 -13.19 10.91
N TYR A 629 17.52 -12.72 11.18
CA TYR A 629 16.37 -13.56 11.53
C TYR A 629 15.46 -13.87 10.35
N ASN A 630 15.12 -12.84 9.58
CA ASN A 630 14.31 -12.92 8.37
C ASN A 630 15.16 -12.38 7.23
N ARG A 631 15.92 -13.27 6.59
CA ARG A 631 17.08 -12.88 5.79
C ARG A 631 16.76 -12.51 4.35
N TYR A 632 15.53 -12.70 3.87
CA TYR A 632 15.16 -12.22 2.55
C TYR A 632 14.65 -10.78 2.55
N THR A 633 15.18 -9.98 1.63
CA THR A 633 14.63 -8.67 1.28
C THR A 633 14.71 -8.42 -0.22
N ASP A 634 14.00 -7.39 -0.68
CA ASP A 634 13.91 -6.98 -2.09
C ASP A 634 14.45 -5.55 -2.25
N VAL A 635 15.50 -5.37 -3.04
CA VAL A 635 16.02 -4.04 -3.43
C VAL A 635 15.52 -3.67 -4.80
N THR A 636 15.10 -2.42 -4.96
CA THR A 636 14.51 -1.94 -6.21
C THR A 636 15.34 -0.86 -6.88
N LEU A 637 15.36 -0.89 -8.21
CA LEU A 637 15.88 0.19 -9.03
C LEU A 637 14.91 0.48 -10.18
N ASN A 638 14.37 1.70 -10.22
CA ASN A 638 13.63 2.21 -11.37
C ASN A 638 14.65 2.71 -12.41
N VAL A 639 14.75 2.02 -13.53
CA VAL A 639 15.68 2.35 -14.62
C VAL A 639 15.09 3.48 -15.45
N ASP A 640 15.92 4.48 -15.79
CA ASP A 640 15.51 5.58 -16.67
C ASP A 640 14.85 5.04 -17.94
N PRO A 641 13.61 5.45 -18.26
CA PRO A 641 12.92 5.03 -19.47
C PRO A 641 13.70 5.26 -20.77
N ALA A 642 14.60 6.23 -20.83
CA ALA A 642 15.48 6.45 -21.98
C ALA A 642 16.39 5.24 -22.27
N LEU A 643 16.70 4.43 -21.26
CA LEU A 643 17.52 3.24 -21.39
C LEU A 643 16.74 1.99 -21.79
N THR A 644 15.40 2.00 -21.73
CA THR A 644 14.57 0.78 -21.87
C THR A 644 13.49 0.87 -22.94
N ARG A 645 12.96 2.07 -23.23
CA ARG A 645 11.87 2.28 -24.19
C ARG A 645 12.24 1.81 -25.60
N GLY A 646 11.31 1.11 -26.24
CA GLY A 646 11.47 0.63 -27.62
C GLY A 646 12.36 -0.60 -27.77
N LYS A 647 12.99 -1.08 -26.69
CA LYS A 647 13.84 -2.27 -26.70
C LYS A 647 13.01 -3.52 -26.39
N SER A 648 13.42 -4.66 -26.95
CA SER A 648 12.85 -5.99 -26.63
C SER A 648 13.69 -6.77 -25.61
N VAL A 649 14.92 -6.32 -25.41
CA VAL A 649 15.90 -6.87 -24.46
C VAL A 649 16.79 -5.73 -23.97
N ILE A 650 17.31 -5.86 -22.76
CA ILE A 650 18.34 -4.98 -22.21
C ILE A 650 19.44 -5.83 -21.58
N GLN A 651 20.69 -5.42 -21.75
CA GLN A 651 21.82 -6.03 -21.04
C GLN A 651 22.00 -5.34 -19.70
N VAL A 652 21.80 -6.07 -18.61
CA VAL A 652 22.01 -5.57 -17.26
C VAL A 652 23.39 -6.00 -16.77
N ARG A 653 24.09 -5.08 -16.13
CA ARG A 653 25.36 -5.31 -15.46
C ARG A 653 25.33 -4.71 -14.06
N ILE A 654 25.47 -5.54 -13.03
CA ILE A 654 25.53 -5.14 -11.63
C ILE A 654 26.99 -5.16 -11.17
N LEU A 655 27.45 -4.07 -10.58
CA LEU A 655 28.82 -3.81 -10.15
C LEU A 655 28.83 -3.51 -8.65
N PRO A 656 29.02 -4.52 -7.79
CA PRO A 656 29.17 -4.32 -6.35
C PRO A 656 30.26 -3.30 -6.04
N LYS A 657 30.00 -2.37 -5.11
CA LYS A 657 31.04 -1.42 -4.70
C LYS A 657 32.21 -2.13 -4.05
N ASN A 658 33.41 -1.55 -4.21
CA ASN A 658 34.64 -2.10 -3.64
C ASN A 658 34.51 -2.30 -2.12
N GLY A 659 34.72 -3.53 -1.67
CA GLY A 659 34.65 -3.88 -0.25
C GLY A 659 33.24 -4.19 0.26
N VAL A 660 32.22 -4.15 -0.60
CA VAL A 660 30.86 -4.60 -0.29
C VAL A 660 30.68 -6.03 -0.80
N LEU A 661 30.19 -6.92 0.07
CA LEU A 661 29.76 -8.25 -0.34
C LEU A 661 28.32 -8.19 -0.87
N TRP A 662 28.14 -8.38 -2.18
CA TRP A 662 26.82 -8.44 -2.82
C TRP A 662 26.35 -9.88 -2.99
N CYS A 663 25.08 -10.13 -2.69
CA CYS A 663 24.43 -11.41 -2.94
C CYS A 663 23.41 -11.22 -4.05
N ASP A 664 23.44 -12.06 -5.08
CA ASP A 664 22.43 -12.06 -6.13
C ASP A 664 21.75 -13.42 -6.16
N LEU A 665 20.45 -13.44 -5.83
CA LEU A 665 19.63 -14.65 -5.75
C LEU A 665 18.62 -14.71 -6.90
N GLN A 666 17.82 -13.65 -7.06
CA GLN A 666 16.85 -13.55 -8.14
C GLN A 666 16.64 -12.08 -8.52
N THR A 667 16.57 -11.81 -9.82
CA THR A 667 16.06 -10.52 -10.33
C THR A 667 14.70 -10.71 -10.99
N ARG A 668 13.68 -10.00 -10.50
CA ARG A 668 12.40 -9.84 -11.19
C ARG A 668 12.41 -8.55 -12.00
N VAL A 669 12.02 -8.64 -13.27
CA VAL A 669 11.98 -7.49 -14.19
C VAL A 669 10.54 -7.07 -14.38
N MET A 670 10.24 -5.85 -13.96
CA MET A 670 8.90 -5.29 -13.96
C MET A 670 8.82 -4.17 -15.00
N ALA A 671 7.90 -4.26 -15.96
CA ALA A 671 7.73 -3.24 -16.99
C ALA A 671 6.52 -2.34 -16.71
N PHE A 672 6.73 -1.03 -16.72
CA PHE A 672 5.66 -0.04 -16.64
C PHE A 672 4.99 0.15 -17.99
N ARG A 673 3.66 0.13 -18.04
CA ARG A 673 2.85 0.34 -19.26
C ARG A 673 1.54 1.03 -18.90
N THR A 674 1.25 2.19 -19.50
CA THR A 674 -0.01 2.90 -19.23
C THR A 674 -1.15 2.27 -20.05
N PRO A 675 -2.28 1.88 -19.42
CA PRO A 675 -3.40 1.23 -20.12
C PRO A 675 -4.00 2.08 -21.26
N ASP A 676 -4.08 3.40 -21.13
CA ASP A 676 -4.77 4.29 -22.08
C ASP A 676 -4.07 4.39 -23.45
N ARG A 677 -2.78 4.08 -23.53
CA ARG A 677 -2.05 4.02 -24.81
C ARG A 677 -2.39 2.78 -25.63
N ARG A 678 -2.94 1.72 -25.01
CA ARG A 678 -3.42 0.53 -25.74
C ARG A 678 -4.56 0.92 -26.69
N GLU A 679 -5.44 1.84 -26.32
CA GLU A 679 -6.62 2.18 -27.14
C GLU A 679 -6.33 3.21 -28.24
N ARG A 680 -5.37 4.15 -28.05
CA ARG A 680 -5.07 5.18 -29.05
C ARG A 680 -4.24 4.71 -30.26
N ARG A 681 -3.50 3.60 -30.15
CA ARG A 681 -2.71 3.05 -31.28
C ARG A 681 -3.43 1.96 -32.07
N PHE A 682 -4.57 1.47 -31.60
CA PHE A 682 -5.30 0.40 -32.26
C PHE A 682 -6.66 0.89 -32.74
N GLY A 683 -6.71 1.45 -33.95
CA GLY A 683 -7.94 1.34 -34.74
C GLY A 683 -8.21 -0.14 -34.94
N LYS A 684 -9.29 -0.67 -34.34
CA LYS A 684 -9.74 -2.08 -34.42
C LYS A 684 -8.60 -3.07 -34.71
N SER A 685 -7.64 -3.19 -33.79
CA SER A 685 -6.70 -4.31 -33.85
C SER A 685 -7.20 -5.40 -32.91
N THR A 686 -7.59 -6.50 -33.55
CA THR A 686 -7.51 -7.86 -33.04
C THR A 686 -6.40 -8.03 -32.00
N SER A 687 -6.70 -8.78 -30.93
CA SER A 687 -5.72 -9.25 -29.98
C SER A 687 -4.51 -9.84 -30.71
N LEU A 688 -3.30 -9.49 -30.26
CA LEU A 688 -2.06 -9.96 -30.89
C LEU A 688 -1.86 -11.48 -30.77
N TYR A 689 -2.69 -12.16 -29.98
CA TYR A 689 -2.98 -13.60 -30.10
C TYR A 689 -4.47 -13.83 -29.79
N GLY A 690 -5.17 -14.54 -30.67
CA GLY A 690 -6.59 -14.87 -30.52
C GLY A 690 -6.85 -15.83 -29.35
N PRO A 691 -8.13 -16.08 -29.00
CA PRO A 691 -8.49 -17.10 -28.01
C PRO A 691 -7.89 -18.47 -28.40
N ILE A 692 -7.27 -19.16 -27.44
CA ILE A 692 -6.87 -20.55 -27.64
C ILE A 692 -8.16 -21.37 -27.71
N THR A 693 -8.37 -22.03 -28.85
CA THR A 693 -9.52 -22.91 -29.06
C THR A 693 -9.15 -24.30 -28.55
N ILE A 694 -9.90 -24.85 -27.58
CA ILE A 694 -9.77 -26.28 -27.23
C ILE A 694 -10.29 -27.08 -28.43
N GLY A 695 -9.39 -27.59 -29.26
CA GLY A 695 -9.75 -28.16 -30.57
C GLY A 695 -10.59 -29.43 -30.50
N ARG A 696 -10.39 -30.30 -29.49
CA ARG A 696 -11.16 -31.53 -29.25
C ARG A 696 -10.87 -32.10 -27.86
N CYS A 697 -11.85 -32.02 -26.96
CA CYS A 697 -11.90 -32.86 -25.76
C CYS A 697 -12.64 -34.16 -26.13
N GLY A 698 -12.15 -35.32 -25.68
CA GLY A 698 -12.84 -36.61 -25.84
C GLY A 698 -14.11 -36.74 -24.98
N VAL A 699 -14.50 -35.69 -24.26
CA VAL A 699 -15.66 -35.62 -23.38
C VAL A 699 -16.69 -34.66 -24.01
N PRO A 700 -17.91 -35.11 -24.32
CA PRO A 700 -18.98 -34.23 -24.79
C PRO A 700 -19.41 -33.26 -23.67
N GLY A 701 -19.13 -31.95 -23.80
CA GLY A 701 -19.68 -30.93 -22.87
C GLY A 701 -18.71 -29.87 -22.35
N LEU A 702 -17.40 -30.05 -22.52
CA LEU A 702 -16.40 -29.01 -22.16
C LEU A 702 -16.48 -27.85 -23.17
N ARG A 703 -17.23 -26.80 -22.86
CA ARG A 703 -17.30 -25.57 -23.65
C ARG A 703 -16.96 -24.39 -22.76
N GLU A 704 -15.73 -23.87 -22.87
CA GLU A 704 -15.41 -22.44 -22.91
C GLU A 704 -13.91 -22.16 -23.08
N PHE A 705 -13.59 -20.91 -23.43
CA PHE A 705 -12.29 -20.43 -23.90
C PHE A 705 -11.32 -20.18 -22.74
N LEU A 706 -10.15 -20.83 -22.80
CA LEU A 706 -9.02 -20.57 -21.93
C LEU A 706 -8.13 -19.48 -22.53
N TYR A 707 -7.75 -18.49 -21.72
CA TYR A 707 -6.71 -17.53 -22.05
C TYR A 707 -5.43 -17.96 -21.32
N ALA A 708 -4.52 -18.61 -22.05
CA ALA A 708 -3.14 -18.79 -21.59
C ALA A 708 -2.24 -17.97 -22.51
N THR A 709 -1.46 -17.06 -21.94
CA THR A 709 -0.40 -16.36 -22.67
C THR A 709 0.87 -17.22 -22.64
N ASN A 710 1.49 -17.42 -23.80
CA ASN A 710 2.85 -17.98 -23.96
C ASN A 710 3.06 -19.47 -23.61
N LEU A 711 2.15 -20.38 -23.98
CA LEU A 711 2.49 -21.82 -23.95
C LEU A 711 3.43 -22.17 -25.12
N PRO A 712 4.55 -22.87 -24.89
CA PRO A 712 5.42 -23.33 -25.98
C PRO A 712 4.68 -24.32 -26.89
N PRO A 713 4.81 -24.20 -28.23
CA PRO A 713 4.31 -25.23 -29.15
C PRO A 713 4.94 -26.59 -28.83
N ALA A 714 4.15 -27.68 -28.94
CA ALA A 714 4.59 -29.06 -28.65
C ALA A 714 4.88 -29.42 -27.18
N ALA A 715 4.51 -28.56 -26.22
CA ALA A 715 4.70 -28.83 -24.80
C ALA A 715 3.82 -29.98 -24.25
N THR A 716 4.33 -30.73 -23.27
CA THR A 716 3.54 -31.65 -22.44
C THR A 716 3.44 -31.11 -21.02
N GLY A 717 2.30 -31.31 -20.37
CA GLY A 717 2.08 -30.77 -19.03
C GLY A 717 1.02 -31.50 -18.23
N THR A 718 0.76 -30.97 -17.04
CA THR A 718 -0.32 -31.41 -16.16
C THR A 718 -1.26 -30.24 -15.90
N LEU A 719 -2.55 -30.48 -16.08
CA LEU A 719 -3.64 -29.58 -15.70
C LEU A 719 -4.22 -30.06 -14.38
N TYR A 720 -4.13 -29.22 -13.35
CA TYR A 720 -4.73 -29.49 -12.03
C TYR A 720 -6.12 -28.87 -11.95
N LEU A 721 -7.08 -29.58 -11.38
CA LEU A 721 -8.46 -29.13 -11.14
C LEU A 721 -8.79 -29.20 -9.64
N SER A 722 -9.38 -28.12 -9.09
CA SER A 722 -9.82 -28.00 -7.69
C SER A 722 -11.24 -27.41 -7.60
N GLU A 723 -12.07 -27.84 -6.63
CA GLU A 723 -13.36 -27.18 -6.36
C GLU A 723 -13.21 -25.83 -5.60
N GLN A 724 -12.01 -25.50 -5.10
CA GLN A 724 -11.69 -24.26 -4.37
C GLN A 724 -10.93 -23.27 -5.26
N PRO A 725 -11.18 -21.95 -5.14
CA PRO A 725 -10.56 -20.90 -5.97
C PRO A 725 -9.07 -20.68 -5.74
N GLU A 726 -8.54 -21.14 -4.60
CA GLU A 726 -7.19 -20.83 -4.14
C GLU A 726 -6.23 -22.00 -4.40
N PHE A 727 -5.25 -21.76 -5.27
CA PHE A 727 -4.05 -22.58 -5.38
C PHE A 727 -2.94 -21.87 -4.59
N SER A 728 -2.73 -22.24 -3.33
CA SER A 728 -1.48 -21.92 -2.63
C SER A 728 -0.46 -23.00 -2.95
N GLY A 729 0.78 -22.61 -3.26
CA GLY A 729 1.89 -23.53 -3.51
C GLY A 729 3.10 -23.08 -2.70
N VAL A 730 3.66 -24.00 -1.92
CA VAL A 730 4.96 -23.88 -1.24
C VAL A 730 5.95 -24.73 -2.03
N PHE A 731 7.16 -24.21 -2.27
CA PHE A 731 8.24 -24.97 -2.89
C PHE A 731 9.03 -25.69 -1.80
N SER A 732 9.09 -27.03 -1.87
CA SER A 732 10.12 -27.78 -1.15
C SER A 732 10.71 -28.87 -2.04
N ASN A 733 12.04 -28.90 -2.11
CA ASN A 733 12.87 -30.02 -2.57
C ASN A 733 12.67 -30.54 -4.00
N GLY A 734 12.51 -29.67 -5.01
CA GLY A 734 12.54 -30.09 -6.42
C GLY A 734 11.46 -31.09 -6.83
N ALA A 735 10.46 -31.30 -5.97
CA ALA A 735 9.22 -32.01 -6.24
C ALA A 735 8.08 -31.04 -5.94
N VAL A 736 7.20 -30.81 -6.92
CA VAL A 736 6.10 -29.86 -6.75
C VAL A 736 5.10 -30.43 -5.73
N MET A 737 5.10 -29.90 -4.50
CA MET A 737 4.05 -30.16 -3.52
C MET A 737 2.99 -29.05 -3.61
N TYR A 738 1.81 -29.38 -4.13
CA TYR A 738 0.67 -28.47 -4.20
C TYR A 738 -0.14 -28.56 -2.90
N LEU A 739 -0.31 -27.45 -2.16
CA LEU A 739 -1.12 -27.42 -0.92
C LEU A 739 -2.62 -27.66 -1.18
N GLY A 740 -3.07 -27.67 -2.43
CA GLY A 740 -4.42 -28.09 -2.83
C GLY A 740 -4.66 -29.61 -2.79
N LEU A 741 -3.64 -30.46 -2.62
CA LEU A 741 -3.81 -31.93 -2.62
C LEU A 741 -4.39 -32.50 -1.31
N ASN A 742 -4.53 -31.68 -0.26
CA ASN A 742 -5.22 -32.05 0.97
C ASN A 742 -6.72 -31.71 0.97
N SER A 743 -7.24 -31.10 -0.11
CA SER A 743 -8.69 -31.05 -0.34
C SER A 743 -9.15 -32.44 -0.83
N PRO A 744 -10.25 -33.01 -0.30
CA PRO A 744 -10.71 -34.35 -0.66
C PRO A 744 -11.13 -34.53 -2.14
N LYS A 745 -11.04 -33.48 -2.98
CA LYS A 745 -11.37 -33.51 -4.40
C LYS A 745 -10.47 -32.60 -5.25
N THR A 746 -9.19 -32.96 -5.37
CA THR A 746 -8.28 -32.37 -6.38
C THR A 746 -7.92 -33.45 -7.38
N THR A 747 -7.85 -33.11 -8.67
CA THR A 747 -7.47 -34.08 -9.71
C THR A 747 -6.51 -33.50 -10.75
N ALA A 748 -5.73 -34.37 -11.38
CA ALA A 748 -4.71 -34.01 -12.36
C ALA A 748 -4.98 -34.69 -13.71
N LEU A 749 -4.90 -33.93 -14.78
CA LEU A 749 -5.09 -34.37 -16.15
C LEU A 749 -3.79 -34.17 -16.92
N SER A 750 -3.30 -35.21 -17.59
CA SER A 750 -2.19 -35.04 -18.55
C SER A 750 -2.68 -34.25 -19.76
N ILE A 751 -1.86 -33.32 -20.25
CA ILE A 751 -2.18 -32.51 -21.43
C ILE A 751 -1.04 -32.53 -22.45
N ARG A 752 -1.39 -32.26 -23.71
CA ARG A 752 -0.43 -31.97 -24.80
C ARG A 752 -0.82 -30.68 -25.49
N VAL A 753 0.16 -29.86 -25.83
CA VAL A 753 -0.02 -28.65 -26.64
C VAL A 753 0.46 -28.96 -28.05
N ASP A 754 -0.34 -28.75 -29.08
CA ASP A 754 0.14 -28.94 -30.46
C ASP A 754 0.93 -27.72 -30.96
N SER A 755 1.38 -27.80 -32.21
CA SER A 755 2.14 -26.73 -32.86
C SER A 755 1.36 -25.42 -33.07
N SER A 756 0.04 -25.42 -32.86
CA SER A 756 -0.83 -24.25 -32.93
C SER A 756 -1.13 -23.62 -31.56
N GLY A 757 -0.58 -24.19 -30.48
CA GLY A 757 -0.89 -23.78 -29.11
C GLY A 757 -2.19 -24.40 -28.58
N THR A 758 -2.79 -25.36 -29.30
CA THR A 758 -4.03 -26.01 -28.88
C THR A 758 -3.74 -27.08 -27.82
N VAL A 759 -4.45 -26.99 -26.69
CA VAL A 759 -4.33 -27.95 -25.58
C VAL A 759 -5.27 -29.15 -25.81
N PHE A 760 -4.71 -30.36 -25.68
CA PHE A 760 -5.40 -31.64 -25.77
C PHE A 760 -5.33 -32.39 -24.44
N VAL A 761 -6.49 -32.82 -23.95
CA VAL A 761 -6.63 -33.74 -22.82
C VAL A 761 -6.98 -35.12 -23.37
N PRO A 762 -6.11 -36.13 -23.27
CA PRO A 762 -6.43 -37.50 -23.66
C PRO A 762 -7.61 -38.04 -22.84
N ALA A 763 -8.57 -38.73 -23.45
CA ALA A 763 -9.67 -39.33 -22.72
C ALA A 763 -9.19 -40.31 -21.61
N SER A 764 -8.03 -40.92 -21.81
CA SER A 764 -7.39 -41.83 -20.84
C SER A 764 -6.84 -41.13 -19.59
N SER A 765 -6.68 -39.80 -19.61
CA SER A 765 -6.17 -39.04 -18.46
C SER A 765 -7.29 -38.44 -17.60
N VAL A 766 -8.57 -38.68 -17.94
CA VAL A 766 -9.71 -38.20 -17.16
C VAL A 766 -10.11 -39.26 -16.13
N PRO A 767 -9.93 -39.02 -14.83
CA PRO A 767 -10.26 -40.00 -13.80
C PRO A 767 -11.76 -40.11 -13.58
N ALA A 768 -12.24 -41.32 -13.26
CA ALA A 768 -13.66 -41.59 -13.02
C ALA A 768 -14.25 -40.84 -11.80
N THR A 769 -13.40 -40.24 -10.98
CA THR A 769 -13.74 -39.43 -9.80
C THR A 769 -14.11 -37.98 -10.14
N LEU A 770 -13.84 -37.50 -11.37
CA LEU A 770 -14.26 -36.17 -11.80
C LEU A 770 -15.79 -36.11 -11.96
N THR A 771 -16.45 -35.19 -11.24
CA THR A 771 -17.91 -34.99 -11.25
C THR A 771 -18.29 -33.65 -11.88
N SER A 772 -19.50 -33.53 -12.40
CA SER A 772 -20.02 -32.26 -12.92
C SER A 772 -20.07 -31.19 -11.82
N GLY A 773 -19.58 -29.98 -12.10
CA GLY A 773 -19.53 -28.85 -11.15
C GLY A 773 -18.61 -27.72 -11.63
N THR A 774 -18.42 -26.69 -10.80
CA THR A 774 -17.43 -25.63 -11.05
C THR A 774 -16.07 -26.06 -10.51
N TRP A 775 -15.03 -25.93 -11.32
CA TRP A 775 -13.66 -26.32 -11.01
C TRP A 775 -12.67 -25.22 -11.41
N TYR A 776 -11.71 -24.94 -10.57
CA TYR A 776 -10.60 -24.03 -10.86
C TYR A 776 -9.43 -24.82 -11.43
N ALA A 777 -8.83 -24.32 -12.51
CA ALA A 777 -7.70 -24.97 -13.16
C ALA A 777 -6.35 -24.36 -12.77
N GLN A 778 -5.25 -25.11 -12.89
CA GLN A 778 -3.89 -24.57 -12.96
C GLN A 778 -3.04 -25.36 -13.95
N PHE A 779 -2.21 -24.67 -14.74
CA PHE A 779 -1.36 -25.29 -15.76
C PHE A 779 0.10 -25.38 -15.32
N VAL A 780 0.68 -26.56 -15.46
CA VAL A 780 2.12 -26.78 -15.24
C VAL A 780 2.72 -27.54 -16.42
N VAL A 781 3.72 -26.93 -17.06
CA VAL A 781 4.44 -27.53 -18.20
C VAL A 781 5.72 -28.18 -17.68
N THR A 782 5.86 -29.48 -17.90
CA THR A 782 6.86 -30.31 -17.20
C THR A 782 8.29 -30.14 -17.70
N ASP A 783 8.49 -29.43 -18.81
CA ASP A 783 9.81 -29.23 -19.44
C ASP A 783 10.42 -27.84 -19.17
N MET A 784 9.71 -26.92 -18.51
CA MET A 784 10.21 -25.56 -18.25
C MET A 784 10.09 -25.08 -16.80
N GLY A 785 9.57 -25.88 -15.87
CA GLY A 785 9.41 -25.49 -14.46
C GLY A 785 8.47 -24.29 -14.21
N THR A 786 7.98 -23.64 -15.27
CA THR A 786 7.14 -22.45 -15.21
C THR A 786 5.69 -22.84 -14.92
N THR A 787 5.14 -22.26 -13.86
CA THR A 787 3.74 -22.41 -13.47
C THR A 787 2.93 -21.27 -14.08
N TYR A 788 1.89 -21.60 -14.85
CA TYR A 788 0.96 -20.61 -15.40
C TYR A 788 -0.37 -20.72 -14.63
N ALA A 789 -0.74 -19.67 -13.90
CA ALA A 789 -1.89 -19.67 -13.00
C ALA A 789 -3.25 -19.42 -13.70
N SER A 790 -4.27 -20.13 -13.21
CA SER A 790 -5.67 -20.25 -13.66
C SER A 790 -6.67 -19.13 -13.38
N ARG A 791 -7.79 -19.14 -14.11
CA ARG A 791 -9.14 -18.61 -13.82
C ARG A 791 -10.09 -19.80 -13.56
N ALA A 792 -11.31 -19.55 -13.08
CA ALA A 792 -12.36 -20.56 -12.90
C ALA A 792 -12.83 -21.22 -14.22
N LEU A 793 -13.14 -22.51 -14.19
CA LEU A 793 -13.78 -23.27 -15.27
C LEU A 793 -15.07 -23.94 -14.76
N GLU A 794 -16.06 -24.14 -15.63
CA GLU A 794 -17.20 -25.02 -15.33
C GLU A 794 -16.99 -26.34 -16.08
N VAL A 795 -16.97 -27.46 -15.34
CA VAL A 795 -16.75 -28.80 -15.91
C VAL A 795 -18.04 -29.60 -15.79
N GLN A 796 -18.64 -29.94 -16.93
CA GLN A 796 -19.74 -30.91 -16.99
C GLN A 796 -19.19 -32.27 -17.43
N ARG A 797 -19.45 -33.30 -16.61
CA ARG A 797 -18.97 -34.68 -16.83
C ARG A 797 -19.67 -35.34 -18.02
#